data_AF-A0A1U7GDX0-F1
#
_entry.id   AF-A0A1U7GDX0-F1
#
_cell.length_a   1.000
_cell.length_b   1.000
_cell.length_c   1.000
_cell.angle_alpha   90.00
_cell.angle_beta   90.00
_cell.angle_gamma   90.00
#
_symmetry.space_group_name_H-M   'P 1'
#
loop_
_entity.id
_entity.type
_entity.pdbx_description
1 polymer ?
#
loop_
_entity_poly.entity_id
_entity_poly.type
_entity_poly.pdbx_seq_one_letter_code
_entity_poly.pdbx_strand_id
1 'polypeptide(L)'
;MRISFPVPSGPRSALLASACAVALAALSAAPAHAQGGRNFATNGLVPTMRADGLVTSPAPHQVFQRGADGTADIPVTLGDQLKDAKNVVVFLVGEGVGGEGAATPLVDGKLLGVPTGGPYIVRVAFQNASGAAQTINVGPVYVGDLWVLAGQSNMEGVGDLVDVTRPDPKVSALGMDGKWAQATEPLHWLVDSPDPVHSGDPATRAQRSADQHKARTKGAGLGLPFAVEMVKATGVPVGLVTAAHGGTSMAQWDPAKKGEGGNSLYGSMLRQVQLAGGKVKGVLWYQGESDSSPEGSQVFERVFVDFIGAVRNDFGQADLPFYYVQIGRFAIDGDPAGWNRVQEAQRIIPDRLANTAVVSVIDLELDDLIHVGTQGLKRAGARLAKIAQRQLFGQVGATTPTLDRVALGPNNTLEVKFRGVNVRGSQPEFGGLGGSIAPAAPAGLKPESHIAGFSIRDAAGAAIPMIYEAKVGRGRDTVVLKLAKPVPPGSSLWYGHGYDPYCNLTDAADMAVPVFGPIALDPILPPPPPAAQPEEKKAEAPAPIKALIITGDEVGAHDWKATAPALKALLSDGGKIAVDITETPAKDLTDENLAKYDVLVLNYRDTDKGGPDTKWSDANKAAFLKAVHDGGKGLVSYHFASSAFTNPNWEEYEKALGGWRKQGFHGPPHAFKVKKTAADHPVSAGLPAEFDHVVDELYQNSVLPEGAVVLATAFSDPEKPRGTGKDEPVVWVNPYGKGRVFTCVLGHSVDALNDPNVAPWLRRGAAWAATGKAE
;
A
#
# COMPACT_ATOMS: atom_id res chain seq x y z
N MET A 1 -39.73 31.16 -37.63
CA MET A 1 -38.56 30.41 -38.11
C MET A 1 -38.20 29.34 -37.09
N ARG A 2 -38.70 28.12 -37.31
CA ARG A 2 -38.25 26.89 -36.65
C ARG A 2 -37.97 25.92 -37.79
N ILE A 3 -36.72 25.51 -37.94
CA ILE A 3 -36.32 24.55 -38.97
C ILE A 3 -36.06 23.23 -38.26
N SER A 4 -36.93 22.27 -38.55
CA SER A 4 -36.80 20.86 -38.22
C SER A 4 -35.91 20.18 -39.27
N PHE A 5 -34.97 19.35 -38.86
CA PHE A 5 -34.29 18.40 -39.74
C PHE A 5 -34.67 16.95 -39.36
N PRO A 6 -34.89 16.06 -40.33
CA PRO A 6 -35.39 14.70 -40.09
C PRO A 6 -34.26 13.74 -39.71
N VAL A 7 -34.58 12.81 -38.81
CA VAL A 7 -33.74 11.63 -38.50
C VAL A 7 -34.02 10.56 -39.56
N PRO A 8 -33.01 9.98 -40.25
CA PRO A 8 -33.22 8.77 -41.01
C PRO A 8 -33.08 7.55 -40.10
N SER A 9 -34.18 6.83 -39.93
CA SER A 9 -34.23 5.43 -39.50
C SER A 9 -33.72 4.52 -40.63
N GLY A 10 -32.64 3.78 -40.38
CA GLY A 10 -32.10 2.76 -41.30
C GLY A 10 -31.25 1.72 -40.52
N PRO A 11 -31.18 0.45 -40.97
CA PRO A 11 -30.99 -0.70 -40.09
C PRO A 11 -29.51 -0.93 -39.74
N ARG A 12 -29.14 -0.66 -38.49
CA ARG A 12 -27.84 -1.09 -37.93
C ARG A 12 -27.71 -2.62 -37.80
N SER A 13 -28.77 -3.39 -38.02
CA SER A 13 -28.81 -4.85 -37.86
C SER A 13 -28.21 -5.65 -39.04
N ALA A 14 -27.96 -5.05 -40.21
CA ALA A 14 -27.46 -5.78 -41.39
C ALA A 14 -25.92 -5.78 -41.55
N LEU A 15 -25.21 -4.77 -40.99
CA LEU A 15 -23.74 -4.73 -41.04
C LEU A 15 -23.07 -5.62 -39.98
N LEU A 16 -23.78 -6.00 -38.91
CA LEU A 16 -23.28 -6.86 -37.83
C LEU A 16 -23.19 -8.35 -38.20
N ALA A 17 -24.02 -8.84 -39.13
CA ALA A 17 -23.95 -10.23 -39.60
C ALA A 17 -22.85 -10.45 -40.67
N SER A 18 -22.49 -9.39 -41.41
CA SER A 18 -21.59 -9.49 -42.55
C SER A 18 -20.11 -9.60 -42.15
N ALA A 19 -19.68 -8.91 -41.07
CA ALA A 19 -18.30 -9.01 -40.58
C ALA A 19 -17.96 -10.39 -39.99
N CYS A 20 -18.90 -11.06 -39.30
CA CYS A 20 -18.72 -12.42 -38.79
C CYS A 20 -18.68 -13.48 -39.90
N ALA A 21 -19.48 -13.33 -40.95
CA ALA A 21 -19.44 -14.23 -42.10
C ALA A 21 -18.11 -14.10 -42.87
N VAL A 22 -17.56 -12.88 -42.96
CA VAL A 22 -16.27 -12.62 -43.64
C VAL A 22 -15.08 -13.18 -42.85
N ALA A 23 -15.10 -13.12 -41.50
CA ALA A 23 -14.04 -13.71 -40.68
C ALA A 23 -14.05 -15.25 -40.69
N LEU A 24 -15.23 -15.90 -40.65
CA LEU A 24 -15.33 -17.36 -40.80
C LEU A 24 -15.00 -17.85 -42.22
N ALA A 25 -15.23 -17.03 -43.25
CA ALA A 25 -14.91 -17.37 -44.64
C ALA A 25 -13.40 -17.22 -44.98
N ALA A 26 -12.62 -16.51 -44.15
CA ALA A 26 -11.19 -16.24 -44.40
C ALA A 26 -10.22 -17.23 -43.72
N LEU A 27 -10.71 -18.24 -43.00
CA LEU A 27 -9.89 -19.23 -42.30
C LEU A 27 -9.75 -20.52 -43.13
N SER A 28 -8.83 -20.51 -44.09
CA SER A 28 -8.29 -21.72 -44.73
C SER A 28 -6.86 -22.03 -44.26
N ALA A 29 -6.56 -21.77 -42.98
CA ALA A 29 -5.27 -22.07 -42.39
C ALA A 29 -5.46 -22.87 -41.09
N ALA A 30 -4.94 -24.11 -41.11
CA ALA A 30 -4.70 -25.11 -40.06
C ALA A 30 -5.52 -25.06 -38.74
N PRO A 31 -6.08 -26.20 -38.29
CA PRO A 31 -6.80 -26.28 -37.03
C PRO A 31 -5.86 -26.07 -35.84
N ALA A 32 -6.07 -25.00 -35.07
CA ALA A 32 -5.56 -24.93 -33.71
C ALA A 32 -6.41 -25.87 -32.86
N HIS A 33 -5.85 -27.02 -32.50
CA HIS A 33 -6.49 -27.94 -31.56
C HIS A 33 -6.62 -27.26 -30.20
N ALA A 34 -7.85 -26.96 -29.78
CA ALA A 34 -8.16 -26.82 -28.36
C ALA A 34 -7.98 -28.21 -27.73
N GLN A 35 -6.78 -28.47 -27.20
CA GLN A 35 -6.54 -29.69 -26.44
C GLN A 35 -7.34 -29.62 -25.14
N GLY A 36 -8.17 -30.64 -24.91
CA GLY A 36 -8.82 -30.86 -23.63
C GLY A 36 -7.77 -30.85 -22.52
N GLY A 37 -7.87 -29.86 -21.63
CA GLY A 37 -7.04 -29.78 -20.44
C GLY A 37 -7.27 -31.03 -19.60
N ARG A 38 -6.18 -31.78 -19.36
CA ARG A 38 -6.16 -32.86 -18.38
C ARG A 38 -6.58 -32.27 -17.03
N ASN A 39 -7.55 -32.90 -16.40
CA ASN A 39 -7.93 -32.68 -15.00
C ASN A 39 -6.67 -32.61 -14.14
N PHE A 40 -6.35 -31.42 -13.63
CA PHE A 40 -5.73 -31.36 -12.31
C PHE A 40 -6.74 -31.98 -11.35
N ALA A 41 -6.29 -32.88 -10.48
CA ALA A 41 -7.13 -33.50 -9.47
C ALA A 41 -7.69 -32.41 -8.52
N THR A 42 -8.80 -31.79 -8.89
CA THR A 42 -9.62 -30.98 -8.02
C THR A 42 -10.38 -31.97 -7.13
N ASN A 43 -9.96 -32.12 -5.89
CA ASN A 43 -10.74 -32.81 -4.86
C ASN A 43 -12.06 -32.04 -4.63
N GLY A 44 -13.05 -32.26 -5.50
CA GLY A 44 -14.45 -31.85 -5.30
C GLY A 44 -14.81 -30.37 -5.51
N LEU A 45 -13.91 -29.53 -6.03
CA LEU A 45 -14.16 -28.10 -6.23
C LEU A 45 -14.48 -27.80 -7.70
N VAL A 46 -15.75 -27.96 -8.10
CA VAL A 46 -16.25 -27.47 -9.40
C VAL A 46 -16.78 -26.04 -9.21
N PRO A 47 -16.22 -25.02 -9.88
CA PRO A 47 -16.77 -23.66 -9.88
C PRO A 47 -18.24 -23.66 -10.35
N THR A 48 -19.14 -23.05 -9.58
CA THR A 48 -20.56 -22.94 -9.96
C THR A 48 -20.71 -21.97 -11.14
N MET A 49 -21.12 -22.55 -12.27
CA MET A 49 -21.07 -21.96 -13.62
C MET A 49 -22.33 -21.15 -13.98
N ARG A 50 -22.29 -20.44 -15.12
CA ARG A 50 -23.46 -19.88 -15.81
C ARG A 50 -24.59 -20.91 -15.94
N ALA A 51 -25.84 -20.44 -15.88
CA ALA A 51 -27.03 -21.28 -16.03
C ALA A 51 -27.17 -21.92 -17.44
N ASP A 52 -26.56 -21.34 -18.48
CA ASP A 52 -26.50 -21.96 -19.81
C ASP A 52 -25.36 -22.97 -19.96
N GLY A 53 -24.33 -22.89 -19.10
CA GLY A 53 -23.17 -23.78 -19.10
C GLY A 53 -22.32 -23.76 -20.37
N LEU A 54 -22.57 -22.83 -21.31
CA LEU A 54 -21.92 -22.86 -22.63
C LEU A 54 -20.50 -22.31 -22.59
N VAL A 55 -20.30 -21.20 -21.86
CA VAL A 55 -18.98 -20.64 -21.53
C VAL A 55 -18.90 -20.57 -20.02
N THR A 56 -17.91 -21.25 -19.46
CA THR A 56 -17.75 -21.47 -18.01
C THR A 56 -16.76 -20.49 -17.40
N SER A 57 -15.90 -19.90 -18.22
CA SER A 57 -15.07 -18.74 -17.89
C SER A 57 -14.81 -17.89 -19.15
N PRO A 58 -14.82 -16.54 -19.07
CA PRO A 58 -15.17 -15.76 -17.87
C PRO A 58 -16.67 -15.84 -17.53
N ALA A 59 -17.06 -15.29 -16.39
CA ALA A 59 -18.46 -15.06 -16.00
C ALA A 59 -18.84 -13.57 -16.14
N PRO A 60 -20.13 -13.24 -16.36
CA PRO A 60 -20.60 -11.86 -16.26
C PRO A 60 -20.25 -11.24 -14.90
N HIS A 61 -19.90 -9.96 -14.91
CA HIS A 61 -19.40 -9.18 -13.77
C HIS A 61 -18.08 -9.67 -13.15
N GLN A 62 -17.44 -10.71 -13.68
CA GLN A 62 -16.17 -11.19 -13.14
C GLN A 62 -15.07 -10.14 -13.28
N VAL A 63 -14.32 -9.96 -12.19
CA VAL A 63 -13.14 -9.11 -12.15
C VAL A 63 -11.91 -10.02 -12.07
N PHE A 64 -10.96 -9.81 -12.97
CA PHE A 64 -9.66 -10.49 -12.95
C PHE A 64 -8.63 -9.59 -12.29
N GLN A 65 -7.90 -10.13 -11.31
CA GLN A 65 -6.83 -9.39 -10.62
C GLN A 65 -5.72 -9.03 -11.60
N ARG A 66 -5.50 -7.73 -11.80
CA ARG A 66 -4.38 -7.23 -12.61
C ARG A 66 -3.03 -7.51 -11.96
N GLY A 67 -2.02 -7.73 -12.80
CA GLY A 67 -0.61 -7.76 -12.45
C GLY A 67 -0.04 -6.35 -12.25
N ALA A 68 1.25 -6.30 -11.91
CA ALA A 68 1.99 -5.04 -11.72
C ALA A 68 2.13 -4.22 -13.02
N ASP A 69 2.06 -4.90 -14.17
CA ASP A 69 2.03 -4.32 -15.52
C ASP A 69 0.67 -3.72 -15.90
N GLY A 70 -0.34 -3.84 -15.02
CA GLY A 70 -1.68 -3.34 -15.28
C GLY A 70 -2.49 -4.20 -16.25
N THR A 71 -2.13 -5.47 -16.44
CA THR A 71 -2.89 -6.40 -17.28
C THR A 71 -3.31 -7.67 -16.54
N ALA A 72 -4.23 -8.45 -17.09
CA ALA A 72 -4.55 -9.79 -16.61
C ALA A 72 -4.83 -10.73 -17.77
N ASP A 73 -4.52 -12.01 -17.58
CA ASP A 73 -4.94 -13.05 -18.50
C ASP A 73 -6.38 -13.47 -18.18
N ILE A 74 -7.24 -13.52 -19.20
CA ILE A 74 -8.64 -13.95 -19.06
C ILE A 74 -8.78 -15.37 -19.64
N PRO A 75 -8.99 -16.40 -18.81
CA PRO A 75 -9.28 -17.74 -19.29
C PRO A 75 -10.63 -17.78 -20.02
N VAL A 76 -10.63 -18.44 -21.17
CA VAL A 76 -11.84 -18.71 -21.96
C VAL A 76 -12.06 -20.22 -21.97
N THR A 77 -13.02 -20.67 -21.18
CA THR A 77 -13.34 -22.10 -21.04
C THR A 77 -14.75 -22.35 -21.56
N LEU A 78 -14.87 -23.28 -22.50
CA LEU A 78 -16.15 -23.72 -23.03
C LEU A 78 -16.68 -24.87 -22.17
N GLY A 79 -17.99 -24.94 -21.98
CA GLY A 79 -18.60 -26.07 -21.29
C GLY A 79 -18.73 -27.30 -22.17
N ASP A 80 -19.04 -28.44 -21.54
CA ASP A 80 -19.12 -29.74 -22.20
C ASP A 80 -20.11 -29.78 -23.37
N GLN A 81 -21.13 -28.92 -23.35
CA GLN A 81 -22.11 -28.79 -24.44
C GLN A 81 -21.49 -28.26 -25.74
N LEU A 82 -20.35 -27.57 -25.66
CA LEU A 82 -19.60 -27.03 -26.79
C LEU A 82 -18.33 -27.84 -27.12
N LYS A 83 -18.15 -29.03 -26.53
CA LYS A 83 -16.96 -29.87 -26.78
C LYS A 83 -16.77 -30.24 -28.26
N ASP A 84 -17.87 -30.31 -29.02
CA ASP A 84 -17.90 -30.66 -30.44
C ASP A 84 -17.96 -29.41 -31.36
N ALA A 85 -17.86 -28.20 -30.78
CA ALA A 85 -17.86 -26.95 -31.55
C ALA A 85 -16.62 -26.86 -32.44
N LYS A 86 -16.81 -26.42 -33.68
CA LYS A 86 -15.73 -26.23 -34.67
C LYS A 86 -15.50 -24.75 -34.94
N ASN A 87 -14.29 -24.41 -35.40
CA ASN A 87 -13.92 -23.04 -35.81
C ASN A 87 -14.22 -22.00 -34.71
N VAL A 88 -13.79 -22.30 -33.48
CA VAL A 88 -13.97 -21.39 -32.34
C VAL A 88 -13.03 -20.20 -32.50
N VAL A 89 -13.61 -19.00 -32.50
CA VAL A 89 -12.89 -17.73 -32.59
C VAL A 89 -13.36 -16.83 -31.46
N VAL A 90 -12.42 -16.17 -30.77
CA VAL A 90 -12.72 -15.27 -29.67
C VAL A 90 -12.41 -13.83 -30.05
N PHE A 91 -13.28 -12.91 -29.64
CA PHE A 91 -13.08 -11.47 -29.76
C PHE A 91 -13.23 -10.84 -28.39
N LEU A 92 -12.33 -9.92 -28.07
CA LEU A 92 -12.46 -9.04 -26.92
C LEU A 92 -12.96 -7.67 -27.39
N VAL A 93 -14.14 -7.27 -26.92
CA VAL A 93 -14.78 -6.01 -27.31
C VAL A 93 -14.86 -5.09 -26.09
N GLY A 94 -14.36 -3.87 -26.21
CA GLY A 94 -14.43 -2.86 -25.14
C GLY A 94 -13.55 -1.66 -25.42
N GLU A 95 -13.54 -0.71 -24.51
CA GLU A 95 -12.70 0.48 -24.61
C GLU A 95 -11.21 0.11 -24.48
N GLY A 96 -10.33 0.71 -25.29
CA GLY A 96 -8.88 0.48 -25.22
C GLY A 96 -8.36 -0.81 -25.87
N VAL A 97 -9.24 -1.63 -26.45
CA VAL A 97 -8.88 -2.83 -27.23
C VAL A 97 -9.26 -2.62 -28.69
N GLY A 98 -8.41 -3.10 -29.62
CA GLY A 98 -8.59 -2.92 -31.08
C GLY A 98 -10.01 -3.29 -31.52
N GLY A 99 -10.63 -2.46 -32.37
CA GLY A 99 -12.06 -2.51 -32.69
C GLY A 99 -12.59 -3.88 -33.14
N GLU A 100 -13.93 -3.99 -33.23
CA GLU A 100 -14.75 -5.22 -33.39
C GLU A 100 -14.39 -6.21 -34.53
N GLY A 101 -13.32 -6.01 -35.29
CA GLY A 101 -12.97 -6.76 -36.50
C GLY A 101 -11.81 -7.76 -36.41
N ALA A 102 -10.99 -7.77 -35.35
CA ALA A 102 -9.84 -8.68 -35.26
C ALA A 102 -10.05 -9.76 -34.18
N ALA A 103 -9.94 -11.02 -34.57
CA ALA A 103 -9.93 -12.14 -33.63
C ALA A 103 -8.75 -11.98 -32.66
N THR A 104 -9.01 -12.16 -31.37
CA THR A 104 -7.97 -12.18 -30.35
C THR A 104 -7.46 -13.61 -30.22
N PRO A 105 -6.18 -13.89 -30.54
CA PRO A 105 -5.65 -15.23 -30.44
C PRO A 105 -5.68 -15.70 -28.99
N LEU A 106 -6.13 -16.94 -28.79
CA LEU A 106 -6.00 -17.62 -27.50
C LEU A 106 -4.64 -18.30 -27.43
N VAL A 107 -3.95 -18.12 -26.32
CA VAL A 107 -2.74 -18.88 -25.99
C VAL A 107 -3.07 -19.72 -24.76
N ASP A 108 -2.96 -21.04 -24.89
CA ASP A 108 -3.34 -22.01 -23.85
C ASP A 108 -4.74 -21.77 -23.24
N GLY A 109 -5.69 -21.40 -24.11
CA GLY A 109 -7.08 -21.13 -23.72
C GLY A 109 -7.31 -19.80 -23.01
N LYS A 110 -6.37 -18.85 -23.08
CA LYS A 110 -6.48 -17.53 -22.43
C LYS A 110 -6.32 -16.39 -23.42
N LEU A 111 -7.03 -15.30 -23.15
CA LEU A 111 -6.73 -13.97 -23.69
C LEU A 111 -5.60 -13.39 -22.85
N LEU A 112 -4.41 -13.21 -23.42
CA LEU A 112 -3.25 -12.74 -22.68
C LEU A 112 -3.22 -11.22 -22.57
N GLY A 113 -2.74 -10.71 -21.43
CA GLY A 113 -2.39 -9.30 -21.26
C GLY A 113 -3.55 -8.33 -21.48
N VAL A 114 -4.76 -8.68 -21.05
CA VAL A 114 -5.93 -7.81 -21.17
C VAL A 114 -5.74 -6.59 -20.26
N PRO A 115 -5.80 -5.35 -20.77
CA PRO A 115 -5.49 -4.17 -19.98
C PRO A 115 -6.52 -3.93 -18.87
N THR A 116 -6.07 -3.27 -17.79
CA THR A 116 -6.94 -2.80 -16.70
C THR A 116 -8.08 -1.95 -17.26
N GLY A 117 -9.31 -2.24 -16.85
CA GLY A 117 -10.49 -1.53 -17.32
C GLY A 117 -11.66 -2.45 -17.63
N GLY A 118 -12.44 -2.05 -18.63
CA GLY A 118 -13.75 -2.59 -18.96
C GLY A 118 -14.85 -1.52 -18.81
N PRO A 119 -16.11 -1.85 -19.15
CA PRO A 119 -16.61 -3.20 -19.36
C PRO A 119 -16.12 -3.82 -20.67
N TYR A 120 -15.58 -5.04 -20.58
CA TYR A 120 -15.27 -5.89 -21.71
C TYR A 120 -16.39 -6.88 -22.00
N ILE A 121 -16.58 -7.23 -23.27
CA ILE A 121 -17.39 -8.34 -23.72
C ILE A 121 -16.46 -9.37 -24.39
N VAL A 122 -16.40 -10.58 -23.84
CA VAL A 122 -15.76 -11.74 -24.49
C VAL A 122 -16.79 -12.39 -25.39
N ARG A 123 -16.60 -12.27 -26.70
CA ARG A 123 -17.46 -12.86 -27.73
C ARG A 123 -16.82 -14.13 -28.25
N VAL A 124 -17.52 -15.25 -28.14
CA VAL A 124 -17.12 -16.56 -28.66
C VAL A 124 -17.97 -16.88 -29.88
N ALA A 125 -17.37 -16.90 -31.07
CA ALA A 125 -18.00 -17.35 -32.30
C ALA A 125 -17.58 -18.79 -32.61
N PHE A 126 -18.51 -19.64 -33.04
CA PHE A 126 -18.23 -21.05 -33.35
C PHE A 126 -19.26 -21.63 -34.32
N GLN A 127 -18.98 -22.80 -34.89
CA GLN A 127 -19.96 -23.61 -35.62
C GLN A 127 -20.48 -24.74 -34.72
N ASN A 128 -21.80 -24.85 -34.62
CA ASN A 128 -22.43 -25.96 -33.88
C ASN A 128 -22.35 -27.28 -34.68
N ALA A 129 -22.87 -28.38 -34.11
CA ALA A 129 -22.83 -29.71 -34.74
C ALA A 129 -23.51 -29.77 -36.13
N SER A 130 -24.43 -28.85 -36.43
CA SER A 130 -25.09 -28.74 -37.75
C SER A 130 -24.31 -27.89 -38.77
N GLY A 131 -23.16 -27.32 -38.38
CA GLY A 131 -22.37 -26.41 -39.21
C GLY A 131 -22.89 -24.96 -39.21
N ALA A 132 -23.95 -24.66 -38.47
CA ALA A 132 -24.49 -23.30 -38.36
C ALA A 132 -23.59 -22.43 -37.46
N ALA A 133 -23.28 -21.22 -37.92
CA ALA A 133 -22.54 -20.24 -37.14
C ALA A 133 -23.37 -19.75 -35.94
N GLN A 134 -22.74 -19.69 -34.79
CA GLN A 134 -23.30 -19.27 -33.51
C GLN A 134 -22.36 -18.27 -32.84
N THR A 135 -22.90 -17.45 -31.94
CA THR A 135 -22.11 -16.48 -31.18
C THR A 135 -22.66 -16.35 -29.77
N ILE A 136 -21.76 -16.40 -28.79
CA ILE A 136 -22.06 -16.20 -27.38
C ILE A 136 -21.30 -14.97 -26.90
N ASN A 137 -22.00 -14.04 -26.25
CA ASN A 137 -21.39 -12.89 -25.59
C ASN A 137 -21.34 -13.13 -24.07
N VAL A 138 -20.19 -12.86 -23.49
CA VAL A 138 -19.96 -12.89 -22.05
C VAL A 138 -19.48 -11.52 -21.59
N GLY A 139 -20.29 -10.86 -20.78
CA GLY A 139 -19.89 -9.65 -20.09
C GLY A 139 -21.06 -8.96 -19.38
N PRO A 140 -20.81 -7.83 -18.71
CA PRO A 140 -19.50 -7.14 -18.66
C PRO A 140 -18.44 -7.97 -17.92
N VAL A 141 -17.18 -7.90 -18.34
CA VAL A 141 -16.00 -8.47 -17.66
C VAL A 141 -15.01 -7.34 -17.39
N TYR A 142 -14.26 -7.42 -16.30
CA TYR A 142 -13.32 -6.38 -15.88
C TYR A 142 -11.93 -6.93 -15.57
N VAL A 143 -10.93 -6.09 -15.77
CA VAL A 143 -9.58 -6.29 -15.21
C VAL A 143 -9.34 -5.19 -14.19
N GLY A 144 -9.05 -5.56 -12.94
CA GLY A 144 -9.07 -4.63 -11.82
C GLY A 144 -8.42 -5.17 -10.55
N ASP A 145 -8.80 -4.60 -9.41
CA ASP A 145 -8.25 -4.95 -8.10
C ASP A 145 -9.26 -5.77 -7.27
N LEU A 146 -8.86 -6.96 -6.84
CA LEU A 146 -9.68 -7.87 -6.03
C LEU A 146 -9.41 -7.68 -4.53
N TRP A 147 -10.45 -7.62 -3.72
CA TRP A 147 -10.36 -7.45 -2.27
C TRP A 147 -11.19 -8.49 -1.53
N VAL A 148 -10.57 -9.21 -0.60
CA VAL A 148 -11.27 -10.19 0.25
C VAL A 148 -11.94 -9.48 1.41
N LEU A 149 -13.20 -9.83 1.69
CA LEU A 149 -14.00 -9.33 2.81
C LEU A 149 -14.24 -10.46 3.82
N ALA A 150 -13.42 -10.53 4.87
CA ALA A 150 -13.45 -11.61 5.85
C ALA A 150 -13.44 -11.09 7.31
N GLY A 151 -13.82 -11.96 8.24
CA GLY A 151 -14.03 -11.61 9.65
C GLY A 151 -15.42 -11.99 10.13
N GLN A 152 -16.01 -11.19 11.01
CA GLN A 152 -17.31 -11.46 11.64
C GLN A 152 -18.41 -10.45 11.23
N SER A 153 -19.42 -10.26 12.09
CA SER A 153 -20.69 -9.59 11.79
C SER A 153 -20.53 -8.17 11.24
N ASN A 154 -19.62 -7.37 11.78
CA ASN A 154 -19.37 -6.03 11.27
C ASN A 154 -18.70 -6.01 9.87
N MET A 155 -17.97 -7.07 9.46
CA MET A 155 -17.53 -7.24 8.06
C MET A 155 -18.65 -7.80 7.19
N GLU A 156 -19.39 -8.80 7.68
CA GLU A 156 -20.52 -9.44 6.99
C GLU A 156 -21.58 -8.40 6.57
N GLY A 157 -21.73 -7.36 7.39
CA GLY A 157 -22.70 -6.32 7.20
C GLY A 157 -23.98 -6.65 7.97
N VAL A 158 -24.20 -5.90 9.05
CA VAL A 158 -25.37 -6.01 9.92
C VAL A 158 -25.96 -4.64 10.24
N GLY A 159 -25.50 -3.59 9.56
CA GLY A 159 -26.14 -2.29 9.60
C GLY A 159 -27.49 -2.32 8.88
N ASP A 160 -28.39 -1.43 9.28
CA ASP A 160 -29.71 -1.30 8.67
C ASP A 160 -29.62 -0.97 7.16
N LEU A 161 -30.48 -1.58 6.34
CA LEU A 161 -30.54 -1.34 4.89
C LEU A 161 -31.25 -0.01 4.55
N VAL A 162 -30.79 1.07 5.17
CA VAL A 162 -31.29 2.43 5.03
C VAL A 162 -30.12 3.34 4.70
N ASP A 163 -30.25 4.16 3.65
CA ASP A 163 -29.20 5.07 3.17
C ASP A 163 -27.83 4.38 2.92
N VAL A 164 -27.89 3.16 2.36
CA VAL A 164 -26.71 2.40 1.96
C VAL A 164 -25.97 3.07 0.80
N THR A 165 -24.69 2.77 0.65
CA THR A 165 -23.89 3.26 -0.48
C THR A 165 -24.51 2.84 -1.80
N ARG A 166 -24.64 3.80 -2.73
CA ARG A 166 -25.13 3.52 -4.08
C ARG A 166 -24.15 2.61 -4.83
N PRO A 167 -24.61 1.52 -5.46
CA PRO A 167 -23.79 0.68 -6.32
C PRO A 167 -23.12 1.46 -7.47
N ASP A 168 -21.86 1.13 -7.76
CA ASP A 168 -21.11 1.63 -8.91
C ASP A 168 -20.99 0.54 -9.99
N PRO A 169 -21.13 0.85 -11.29
CA PRO A 169 -21.06 -0.14 -12.37
C PRO A 169 -19.70 -0.85 -12.49
N LYS A 170 -18.61 -0.26 -11.98
CA LYS A 170 -17.26 -0.83 -11.95
C LYS A 170 -16.97 -1.62 -10.68
N VAL A 171 -17.94 -1.77 -9.78
CA VAL A 171 -17.81 -2.59 -8.58
C VAL A 171 -18.65 -3.85 -8.72
N SER A 172 -17.98 -5.00 -8.67
CA SER A 172 -18.61 -6.32 -8.67
C SER A 172 -18.31 -7.06 -7.37
N ALA A 173 -19.11 -8.07 -7.05
CA ALA A 173 -18.85 -8.98 -5.96
C ALA A 173 -18.94 -10.43 -6.43
N LEU A 174 -18.01 -11.26 -5.97
CA LEU A 174 -18.16 -12.70 -5.90
C LEU A 174 -18.89 -13.02 -4.61
N GLY A 175 -20.19 -13.30 -4.73
CA GLY A 175 -21.07 -13.58 -3.60
C GLY A 175 -20.75 -14.90 -2.90
N MET A 176 -21.38 -15.12 -1.75
CA MET A 176 -21.20 -16.34 -0.95
C MET A 176 -21.59 -17.61 -1.72
N ASP A 177 -22.49 -17.50 -2.71
CA ASP A 177 -22.93 -18.57 -3.60
C ASP A 177 -21.93 -18.92 -4.72
N GLY A 178 -20.80 -18.22 -4.75
CA GLY A 178 -19.73 -18.38 -5.75
C GLY A 178 -20.03 -17.73 -7.10
N LYS A 179 -21.04 -16.85 -7.20
CA LYS A 179 -21.39 -16.16 -8.45
C LYS A 179 -20.97 -14.70 -8.43
N TRP A 180 -20.55 -14.23 -9.60
CA TRP A 180 -20.24 -12.82 -9.84
C TRP A 180 -21.51 -12.03 -10.19
N ALA A 181 -21.67 -10.86 -9.58
CA ALA A 181 -22.71 -9.89 -9.89
C ALA A 181 -22.20 -8.46 -9.65
N GLN A 182 -22.95 -7.45 -10.11
CA GLN A 182 -22.72 -6.08 -9.64
C GLN A 182 -22.89 -6.05 -8.11
N ALA A 183 -21.99 -5.38 -7.41
CA ALA A 183 -22.03 -5.34 -5.95
C ALA A 183 -23.21 -4.48 -5.46
N THR A 184 -24.11 -5.09 -4.69
CA THR A 184 -25.23 -4.41 -4.02
C THR A 184 -25.35 -4.95 -2.60
N GLU A 185 -25.68 -4.10 -1.63
CA GLU A 185 -25.96 -4.57 -0.27
C GLU A 185 -27.26 -5.37 -0.21
N PRO A 186 -27.36 -6.38 0.67
CA PRO A 186 -26.27 -7.01 1.45
C PRO A 186 -25.28 -7.78 0.58
N LEU A 187 -23.97 -7.64 0.85
CA LEU A 187 -22.94 -8.42 0.16
C LEU A 187 -22.89 -9.90 0.61
N HIS A 188 -23.00 -10.16 1.92
CA HIS A 188 -22.86 -11.52 2.47
C HIS A 188 -24.23 -12.17 2.69
N TRP A 189 -24.56 -13.11 1.81
CA TRP A 189 -25.71 -14.02 1.96
C TRP A 189 -25.25 -15.40 2.42
N LEU A 190 -25.02 -15.56 3.74
CA LEU A 190 -24.50 -16.81 4.31
C LEU A 190 -25.35 -18.03 3.92
N VAL A 191 -26.68 -17.85 3.90
CA VAL A 191 -27.64 -18.89 3.52
C VAL A 191 -27.50 -19.36 2.09
N ASP A 192 -26.95 -18.54 1.18
CA ASP A 192 -26.77 -18.90 -0.22
C ASP A 192 -25.46 -19.66 -0.46
N SER A 193 -24.58 -19.71 0.55
CA SER A 193 -23.31 -20.40 0.44
C SER A 193 -23.51 -21.90 0.18
N PRO A 194 -22.71 -22.52 -0.71
CA PRO A 194 -22.66 -23.97 -0.83
C PRO A 194 -22.01 -24.64 0.38
N ASP A 195 -21.26 -23.88 1.19
CA ASP A 195 -20.44 -24.38 2.27
C ASP A 195 -21.29 -24.57 3.56
N PRO A 196 -21.29 -25.78 4.16
CA PRO A 196 -22.08 -26.07 5.37
C PRO A 196 -21.71 -25.19 6.56
N VAL A 197 -20.45 -24.73 6.66
CA VAL A 197 -20.02 -23.85 7.74
C VAL A 197 -20.79 -22.53 7.78
N HIS A 198 -21.34 -22.07 6.64
CA HIS A 198 -22.15 -20.86 6.55
C HIS A 198 -23.64 -21.15 6.46
N SER A 199 -24.01 -22.08 5.56
CA SER A 199 -25.41 -22.28 5.21
C SER A 199 -26.14 -23.25 6.13
N GLY A 200 -25.43 -24.07 6.91
CA GLY A 200 -26.03 -25.12 7.74
C GLY A 200 -26.64 -26.24 6.89
N ASP A 201 -27.82 -26.72 7.29
CA ASP A 201 -28.49 -27.86 6.63
C ASP A 201 -28.88 -27.53 5.16
N PRO A 202 -28.33 -28.26 4.17
CA PRO A 202 -28.66 -28.07 2.76
C PRO A 202 -30.13 -28.32 2.41
N ALA A 203 -30.83 -29.20 3.15
CA ALA A 203 -32.21 -29.59 2.85
C ALA A 203 -33.20 -28.42 3.01
N THR A 204 -32.93 -27.52 3.95
CA THR A 204 -33.77 -26.34 4.23
C THR A 204 -33.24 -25.06 3.57
N ARG A 205 -32.07 -25.12 2.92
CA ARG A 205 -31.33 -23.94 2.45
C ARG A 205 -32.13 -23.08 1.47
N ALA A 206 -32.74 -23.69 0.46
CA ALA A 206 -33.48 -22.95 -0.58
C ALA A 206 -34.67 -22.16 0.00
N GLN A 207 -35.41 -22.77 0.94
CA GLN A 207 -36.52 -22.10 1.62
C GLN A 207 -36.02 -20.94 2.49
N ARG A 208 -34.99 -21.18 3.32
CA ARG A 208 -34.39 -20.13 4.16
C ARG A 208 -33.82 -18.98 3.35
N SER A 209 -33.20 -19.28 2.21
CA SER A 209 -32.71 -18.27 1.26
C SER A 209 -33.86 -17.39 0.77
N ALA A 210 -34.93 -17.99 0.24
CA ALA A 210 -36.10 -17.25 -0.23
C ALA A 210 -36.73 -16.38 0.88
N ASP A 211 -36.83 -16.91 2.11
CA ASP A 211 -37.38 -16.19 3.25
C ASP A 211 -36.49 -15.00 3.65
N GLN A 212 -35.17 -15.19 3.69
CA GLN A 212 -34.23 -14.11 4.01
C GLN A 212 -34.21 -13.02 2.93
N HIS A 213 -34.15 -13.38 1.65
CA HIS A 213 -34.19 -12.41 0.54
C HIS A 213 -35.47 -11.56 0.52
N LYS A 214 -36.58 -12.10 1.05
CA LYS A 214 -37.85 -11.37 1.15
C LYS A 214 -37.92 -10.42 2.35
N ALA A 215 -37.32 -10.78 3.48
CA ALA A 215 -37.60 -10.14 4.77
C ALA A 215 -36.41 -9.42 5.40
N ARG A 216 -35.19 -9.56 4.88
CA ARG A 216 -33.97 -9.03 5.49
C ARG A 216 -33.96 -7.49 5.46
N THR A 217 -33.83 -6.89 6.65
CA THR A 217 -33.76 -5.42 6.85
C THR A 217 -32.36 -4.93 7.24
N LYS A 218 -31.44 -5.83 7.57
CA LYS A 218 -30.04 -5.56 7.93
C LYS A 218 -29.10 -6.21 6.93
N GLY A 219 -27.95 -5.61 6.68
CA GLY A 219 -26.99 -6.16 5.72
C GLY A 219 -25.98 -5.17 5.17
N ALA A 220 -26.07 -3.89 5.52
CA ALA A 220 -25.11 -2.90 5.06
C ALA A 220 -23.73 -3.19 5.69
N GLY A 221 -22.68 -3.19 4.87
CA GLY A 221 -21.30 -3.45 5.28
C GLY A 221 -20.35 -2.31 4.92
N LEU A 222 -19.07 -2.51 5.23
CA LEU A 222 -18.00 -1.56 4.87
C LEU A 222 -17.40 -1.82 3.48
N GLY A 223 -17.67 -3.00 2.89
CA GLY A 223 -17.04 -3.47 1.65
C GLY A 223 -17.43 -2.67 0.42
N LEU A 224 -18.73 -2.43 0.20
CA LEU A 224 -19.21 -1.62 -0.92
C LEU A 224 -18.76 -0.14 -0.81
N PRO A 225 -18.91 0.55 0.33
CA PRO A 225 -18.35 1.89 0.52
C PRO A 225 -16.84 1.97 0.22
N PHE A 226 -16.05 1.01 0.70
CA PHE A 226 -14.62 0.92 0.40
C PHE A 226 -14.38 0.84 -1.12
N ALA A 227 -15.04 -0.07 -1.80
CA ALA A 227 -14.84 -0.31 -3.23
C ALA A 227 -15.21 0.91 -4.09
N VAL A 228 -16.33 1.58 -3.76
CA VAL A 228 -16.76 2.79 -4.45
C VAL A 228 -15.75 3.92 -4.28
N GLU A 229 -15.21 4.12 -3.08
CA GLU A 229 -14.15 5.12 -2.85
C GLU A 229 -12.85 4.75 -3.58
N MET A 230 -12.52 3.47 -3.68
CA MET A 230 -11.37 3.00 -4.47
C MET A 230 -11.55 3.25 -5.97
N VAL A 231 -12.72 2.95 -6.53
CA VAL A 231 -13.04 3.25 -7.94
C VAL A 231 -12.97 4.76 -8.19
N LYS A 232 -13.55 5.58 -7.30
CA LYS A 232 -13.51 7.04 -7.40
C LYS A 232 -12.09 7.59 -7.40
N ALA A 233 -11.22 7.04 -6.56
CA ALA A 233 -9.84 7.51 -6.43
C ALA A 233 -8.93 7.03 -7.58
N THR A 234 -9.11 5.79 -8.05
CA THR A 234 -8.17 5.14 -8.98
C THR A 234 -8.70 5.00 -10.40
N GLY A 235 -10.02 5.06 -10.61
CA GLY A 235 -10.69 4.73 -11.87
C GLY A 235 -10.71 3.23 -12.23
N VAL A 236 -10.04 2.39 -11.43
CA VAL A 236 -9.85 0.95 -11.66
C VAL A 236 -11.05 0.17 -11.14
N PRO A 237 -11.59 -0.80 -11.90
CA PRO A 237 -12.66 -1.68 -11.42
C PRO A 237 -12.25 -2.47 -10.16
N VAL A 238 -13.22 -2.71 -9.28
CA VAL A 238 -12.99 -3.41 -8.01
C VAL A 238 -13.88 -4.65 -7.94
N GLY A 239 -13.30 -5.79 -7.58
CA GLY A 239 -14.02 -7.02 -7.27
C GLY A 239 -13.95 -7.34 -5.78
N LEU A 240 -15.10 -7.55 -5.14
CA LEU A 240 -15.20 -7.92 -3.73
C LEU A 240 -15.40 -9.43 -3.60
N VAL A 241 -14.56 -10.10 -2.81
CA VAL A 241 -14.65 -11.55 -2.56
C VAL A 241 -15.20 -11.77 -1.16
N THR A 242 -16.47 -12.19 -1.05
CA THR A 242 -17.17 -12.28 0.24
C THR A 242 -16.82 -13.59 0.98
N ALA A 243 -16.39 -13.48 2.24
CA ALA A 243 -16.03 -14.64 3.08
C ALA A 243 -16.36 -14.50 4.58
N ALA A 244 -16.86 -13.36 5.06
CA ALA A 244 -17.13 -13.12 6.48
C ALA A 244 -18.30 -13.95 7.04
N HIS A 245 -18.29 -14.19 8.35
CA HIS A 245 -19.35 -14.90 9.09
C HIS A 245 -19.46 -14.38 10.53
N GLY A 246 -20.61 -13.80 10.88
CA GLY A 246 -20.94 -13.28 12.20
C GLY A 246 -20.84 -14.26 13.37
N GLY A 247 -20.50 -13.72 14.55
CA GLY A 247 -20.40 -14.49 15.79
C GLY A 247 -19.22 -15.47 15.85
N THR A 248 -18.16 -15.22 15.07
CA THR A 248 -17.01 -16.12 14.98
C THR A 248 -15.77 -15.55 15.69
N SER A 249 -15.05 -16.42 16.41
CA SER A 249 -13.75 -16.14 17.03
C SER A 249 -12.58 -16.52 16.12
N MET A 250 -11.37 -16.06 16.43
CA MET A 250 -10.17 -16.47 15.69
C MET A 250 -9.93 -17.98 15.73
N ALA A 251 -10.37 -18.69 16.77
CA ALA A 251 -10.27 -20.14 16.87
C ALA A 251 -11.13 -20.88 15.81
N GLN A 252 -12.20 -20.26 15.32
CA GLN A 252 -13.01 -20.81 14.22
C GLN A 252 -12.40 -20.52 12.84
N TRP A 253 -11.50 -19.55 12.77
CA TRP A 253 -10.71 -19.17 11.59
C TRP A 253 -9.36 -19.91 11.49
N ASP A 254 -9.17 -20.96 12.28
CA ASP A 254 -7.92 -21.72 12.39
C ASP A 254 -7.42 -22.25 11.02
N PRO A 255 -6.23 -21.79 10.55
CA PRO A 255 -5.64 -22.26 9.30
C PRO A 255 -5.36 -23.77 9.25
N ALA A 256 -5.22 -24.44 10.40
CA ALA A 256 -5.05 -25.89 10.45
C ALA A 256 -6.27 -26.64 9.88
N LYS A 257 -7.45 -26.01 9.90
CA LYS A 257 -8.71 -26.58 9.38
C LYS A 257 -8.89 -26.39 7.88
N LYS A 258 -7.88 -25.91 7.14
CA LYS A 258 -7.97 -25.73 5.68
C LYS A 258 -8.35 -27.01 4.92
N GLY A 259 -7.94 -28.17 5.43
CA GLY A 259 -8.27 -29.48 4.85
C GLY A 259 -9.75 -29.86 4.96
N GLU A 260 -10.53 -29.17 5.79
CA GLU A 260 -11.97 -29.42 5.97
C GLU A 260 -12.83 -28.76 4.87
N GLY A 261 -12.23 -27.96 3.99
CA GLY A 261 -12.92 -27.32 2.87
C GLY A 261 -14.06 -26.43 3.35
N GLY A 262 -15.25 -26.56 2.75
CA GLY A 262 -16.46 -25.80 3.11
C GLY A 262 -17.02 -26.08 4.51
N ASN A 263 -16.40 -26.97 5.30
CA ASN A 263 -16.78 -27.19 6.69
C ASN A 263 -16.01 -26.28 7.68
N SER A 264 -15.00 -25.55 7.22
CA SER A 264 -14.28 -24.55 8.03
C SER A 264 -14.33 -23.16 7.38
N LEU A 265 -14.29 -22.10 8.19
CA LEU A 265 -14.32 -20.72 7.69
C LEU A 265 -13.09 -20.41 6.84
N TYR A 266 -11.92 -20.88 7.29
CA TYR A 266 -10.68 -20.72 6.55
C TYR A 266 -10.69 -21.48 5.21
N GLY A 267 -11.17 -22.73 5.19
CA GLY A 267 -11.30 -23.52 3.96
C GLY A 267 -12.31 -22.91 2.97
N SER A 268 -13.42 -22.38 3.46
CA SER A 268 -14.40 -21.64 2.64
C SER A 268 -13.81 -20.36 2.04
N MET A 269 -13.07 -19.57 2.82
CA MET A 269 -12.38 -18.37 2.32
C MET A 269 -11.36 -18.71 1.22
N LEU A 270 -10.54 -19.76 1.41
CA LEU A 270 -9.61 -20.23 0.38
C LEU A 270 -10.35 -20.62 -0.91
N ARG A 271 -11.50 -21.31 -0.79
CA ARG A 271 -12.34 -21.66 -1.94
C ARG A 271 -12.81 -20.39 -2.68
N GLN A 272 -13.30 -19.38 -1.97
CA GLN A 272 -13.76 -18.13 -2.56
C GLN A 272 -12.63 -17.39 -3.31
N VAL A 273 -11.43 -17.33 -2.72
CA VAL A 273 -10.26 -16.74 -3.39
C VAL A 273 -9.85 -17.53 -4.63
N GLN A 274 -9.91 -18.87 -4.57
CA GLN A 274 -9.64 -19.71 -5.72
C GLN A 274 -10.65 -19.50 -6.86
N LEU A 275 -11.94 -19.35 -6.54
CA LEU A 275 -12.99 -18.99 -7.52
C LEU A 275 -12.76 -17.62 -8.14
N ALA A 276 -12.15 -16.69 -7.40
CA ALA A 276 -11.79 -15.38 -7.90
C ALA A 276 -10.49 -15.36 -8.75
N GLY A 277 -9.79 -16.50 -8.86
CA GLY A 277 -8.56 -16.64 -9.66
C GLY A 277 -7.28 -16.78 -8.84
N GLY A 278 -7.37 -16.87 -7.51
CA GLY A 278 -6.26 -17.24 -6.62
C GLY A 278 -5.35 -16.10 -6.16
N LYS A 279 -5.36 -14.93 -6.83
CA LYS A 279 -4.60 -13.74 -6.43
C LYS A 279 -5.53 -12.57 -6.15
N VAL A 280 -5.18 -11.76 -5.16
CA VAL A 280 -5.95 -10.57 -4.76
C VAL A 280 -5.04 -9.38 -4.45
N LYS A 281 -5.59 -8.17 -4.47
CA LYS A 281 -4.89 -6.92 -4.15
C LYS A 281 -4.70 -6.75 -2.65
N GLY A 282 -5.62 -7.23 -1.83
CA GLY A 282 -5.56 -7.13 -0.37
C GLY A 282 -6.71 -7.82 0.34
N VAL A 283 -6.62 -7.88 1.67
CA VAL A 283 -7.67 -8.40 2.56
C VAL A 283 -8.17 -7.25 3.44
N LEU A 284 -9.49 -7.10 3.50
CA LEU A 284 -10.17 -6.32 4.51
C LEU A 284 -10.68 -7.26 5.59
N TRP A 285 -10.35 -6.94 6.85
CA TRP A 285 -10.64 -7.80 7.98
C TRP A 285 -11.30 -7.03 9.13
N TYR A 286 -12.46 -7.50 9.59
CA TYR A 286 -13.09 -6.95 10.79
C TYR A 286 -13.53 -8.09 11.69
N GLN A 287 -12.74 -8.31 12.75
CA GLN A 287 -12.91 -9.40 13.70
C GLN A 287 -12.25 -9.06 15.03
N GLY A 288 -12.77 -9.61 16.13
CA GLY A 288 -12.12 -9.64 17.44
C GLY A 288 -13.10 -9.59 18.61
N GLU A 289 -14.36 -9.23 18.35
CA GLU A 289 -15.37 -9.06 19.40
C GLU A 289 -15.61 -10.38 20.15
N SER A 290 -15.64 -11.51 19.44
CA SER A 290 -15.81 -12.85 20.02
C SER A 290 -14.55 -13.42 20.70
N ASP A 291 -13.40 -12.73 20.61
CA ASP A 291 -12.14 -13.14 21.26
C ASP A 291 -11.91 -12.42 22.59
N SER A 292 -12.86 -11.60 23.04
CA SER A 292 -12.72 -10.80 24.26
C SER A 292 -12.91 -11.58 25.56
N SER A 293 -13.01 -12.92 25.51
CA SER A 293 -12.98 -13.75 26.71
C SER A 293 -11.61 -13.71 27.40
N PRO A 294 -11.50 -14.09 28.69
CA PRO A 294 -10.22 -14.14 29.39
C PRO A 294 -9.17 -14.98 28.66
N GLU A 295 -9.55 -16.15 28.14
CA GLU A 295 -8.66 -17.07 27.44
C GLU A 295 -8.35 -16.59 26.01
N GLY A 296 -9.38 -16.13 25.27
CA GLY A 296 -9.24 -15.67 23.89
C GLY A 296 -8.35 -14.42 23.79
N SER A 297 -8.60 -13.43 24.65
CA SER A 297 -7.91 -12.14 24.57
C SER A 297 -6.42 -12.25 24.87
N GLN A 298 -6.00 -13.23 25.69
CA GLN A 298 -4.59 -13.49 26.00
C GLN A 298 -3.80 -14.01 24.80
N VAL A 299 -4.45 -14.73 23.88
CA VAL A 299 -3.79 -15.35 22.73
C VAL A 299 -4.07 -14.62 21.41
N PHE A 300 -5.06 -13.73 21.39
CA PHE A 300 -5.57 -13.05 20.20
C PHE A 300 -4.47 -12.49 19.31
N GLU A 301 -3.54 -11.73 19.90
CA GLU A 301 -2.42 -11.13 19.17
C GLU A 301 -1.64 -12.14 18.35
N ARG A 302 -1.17 -13.22 19.00
CA ARG A 302 -0.37 -14.26 18.36
C ARG A 302 -1.19 -14.95 17.28
N VAL A 303 -2.41 -15.37 17.61
CA VAL A 303 -3.29 -16.10 16.68
C VAL A 303 -3.61 -15.24 15.45
N PHE A 304 -3.83 -13.95 15.62
CA PHE A 304 -4.11 -13.04 14.50
C PHE A 304 -2.87 -12.81 13.61
N VAL A 305 -1.68 -12.63 14.19
CA VAL A 305 -0.43 -12.54 13.43
C VAL A 305 -0.14 -13.85 12.67
N ASP A 306 -0.30 -14.99 13.32
CA ASP A 306 -0.12 -16.31 12.71
C ASP A 306 -1.13 -16.54 11.57
N PHE A 307 -2.38 -16.12 11.77
CA PHE A 307 -3.42 -16.14 10.73
C PHE A 307 -3.01 -15.32 9.50
N ILE A 308 -2.54 -14.08 9.69
CA ILE A 308 -2.07 -13.24 8.57
C ILE A 308 -0.93 -13.93 7.82
N GLY A 309 0.01 -14.53 8.54
CA GLY A 309 1.11 -15.32 7.96
C GLY A 309 0.61 -16.52 7.14
N ALA A 310 -0.36 -17.27 7.67
CA ALA A 310 -0.95 -18.41 7.00
C ALA A 310 -1.70 -18.00 5.71
N VAL A 311 -2.49 -16.93 5.77
CA VAL A 311 -3.19 -16.38 4.59
C VAL A 311 -2.20 -15.98 3.50
N ARG A 312 -1.15 -15.22 3.86
CA ARG A 312 -0.08 -14.81 2.93
C ARG A 312 0.59 -16.02 2.27
N ASN A 313 0.87 -17.06 3.04
CA ASN A 313 1.47 -18.29 2.55
C ASN A 313 0.54 -19.06 1.62
N ASP A 314 -0.71 -19.32 2.03
CA ASP A 314 -1.66 -20.10 1.24
C ASP A 314 -2.13 -19.38 -0.03
N PHE A 315 -2.08 -18.03 -0.05
CA PHE A 315 -2.34 -17.23 -1.26
C PHE A 315 -1.09 -17.12 -2.15
N GLY A 316 0.09 -17.51 -1.66
CA GLY A 316 1.36 -17.30 -2.36
C GLY A 316 1.73 -15.82 -2.52
N GLN A 317 1.33 -14.97 -1.57
CA GLN A 317 1.52 -13.52 -1.59
C GLN A 317 2.13 -13.05 -0.26
N ALA A 318 3.46 -13.16 -0.12
CA ALA A 318 4.18 -12.81 1.12
C ALA A 318 3.94 -11.37 1.60
N ASP A 319 3.76 -10.44 0.66
CA ASP A 319 3.54 -9.01 0.93
C ASP A 319 2.06 -8.60 0.86
N LEU A 320 1.12 -9.55 0.91
CA LEU A 320 -0.32 -9.26 0.80
C LEU A 320 -0.75 -8.19 1.82
N PRO A 321 -1.31 -7.05 1.38
CA PRO A 321 -1.86 -6.03 2.26
C PRO A 321 -3.01 -6.57 3.10
N PHE A 322 -2.95 -6.33 4.41
CA PHE A 322 -3.95 -6.77 5.37
C PHE A 322 -4.45 -5.56 6.18
N TYR A 323 -5.61 -5.02 5.81
CA TYR A 323 -6.18 -3.83 6.42
C TYR A 323 -7.38 -4.21 7.28
N TYR A 324 -7.36 -3.80 8.54
CA TYR A 324 -8.34 -4.26 9.49
C TYR A 324 -8.88 -3.16 10.39
N VAL A 325 -9.97 -3.49 11.08
CA VAL A 325 -10.68 -2.58 11.96
C VAL A 325 -10.41 -2.95 13.41
N GLN A 326 -9.99 -1.98 14.22
CA GLN A 326 -9.97 -2.13 15.67
C GLN A 326 -11.42 -2.16 16.17
N ILE A 327 -11.79 -3.17 16.96
CA ILE A 327 -13.17 -3.34 17.43
C ILE A 327 -13.68 -2.11 18.19
N GLY A 328 -14.96 -1.80 18.00
CA GLY A 328 -15.59 -0.58 18.50
C GLY A 328 -16.10 -0.68 19.94
N ARG A 329 -17.22 -0.01 20.18
CA ARG A 329 -17.94 0.00 21.45
C ARG A 329 -18.82 -1.25 21.59
N PHE A 330 -19.10 -1.62 22.83
CA PHE A 330 -20.12 -2.60 23.20
C PHE A 330 -20.93 -2.02 24.38
N ALA A 331 -22.21 -1.71 24.19
CA ALA A 331 -23.06 -1.11 25.21
C ALA A 331 -23.56 -2.13 26.24
N ILE A 332 -22.63 -2.63 27.08
CA ILE A 332 -22.90 -3.58 28.17
C ILE A 332 -22.12 -3.24 29.45
N ASP A 333 -22.57 -3.79 30.57
CA ASP A 333 -21.84 -3.80 31.83
C ASP A 333 -20.93 -5.04 31.93
N GLY A 334 -19.78 -4.90 32.59
CA GLY A 334 -18.87 -6.02 32.86
C GLY A 334 -17.41 -5.59 33.01
N ASP A 335 -16.52 -6.58 33.06
CA ASP A 335 -15.07 -6.35 33.05
C ASP A 335 -14.54 -6.18 31.62
N PRO A 336 -14.09 -4.98 31.22
CA PRO A 336 -13.64 -4.70 29.86
C PRO A 336 -12.22 -5.19 29.57
N ALA A 337 -11.52 -5.82 30.52
CA ALA A 337 -10.11 -6.16 30.38
C ALA A 337 -9.81 -7.00 29.12
N GLY A 338 -10.66 -7.98 28.80
CA GLY A 338 -10.51 -8.77 27.58
C GLY A 338 -10.76 -7.96 26.31
N TRP A 339 -11.76 -7.08 26.31
CA TRP A 339 -12.12 -6.21 25.19
C TRP A 339 -11.01 -5.22 24.86
N ASN A 340 -10.52 -4.48 25.86
CA ASN A 340 -9.45 -3.52 25.66
C ASN A 340 -8.12 -4.21 25.33
N ARG A 341 -7.88 -5.46 25.78
CA ARG A 341 -6.70 -6.25 25.37
C ARG A 341 -6.74 -6.58 23.87
N VAL A 342 -7.89 -6.96 23.33
CA VAL A 342 -8.04 -7.17 21.88
C VAL A 342 -7.82 -5.86 21.10
N GLN A 343 -8.42 -4.75 21.56
CA GLN A 343 -8.21 -3.44 20.93
C GLN A 343 -6.74 -3.02 20.92
N GLU A 344 -6.03 -3.19 22.04
CA GLU A 344 -4.60 -2.85 22.12
C GLU A 344 -3.75 -3.74 21.19
N ALA A 345 -4.02 -5.05 21.16
CA ALA A 345 -3.36 -5.96 20.22
C ALA A 345 -3.55 -5.53 18.76
N GLN A 346 -4.78 -5.18 18.38
CA GLN A 346 -5.09 -4.66 17.03
C GLN A 346 -4.33 -3.35 16.74
N ARG A 347 -4.20 -2.47 17.73
CA ARG A 347 -3.51 -1.18 17.57
C ARG A 347 -2.03 -1.33 17.24
N ILE A 348 -1.34 -2.26 17.90
CA ILE A 348 0.13 -2.34 17.85
C ILE A 348 0.68 -3.26 16.75
N ILE A 349 -0.14 -4.14 16.17
CA ILE A 349 0.28 -5.03 15.07
C ILE A 349 0.92 -4.28 13.89
N PRO A 350 0.44 -3.09 13.42
CA PRO A 350 1.04 -2.41 12.28
C PRO A 350 2.44 -1.87 12.54
N ASP A 351 2.83 -1.70 13.81
CA ASP A 351 4.17 -1.22 14.18
C ASP A 351 5.25 -2.31 14.02
N ARG A 352 4.84 -3.58 13.85
CA ARG A 352 5.74 -4.74 13.84
C ARG A 352 5.50 -5.72 12.69
N LEU A 353 4.34 -5.68 12.04
CA LEU A 353 4.01 -6.52 10.91
C LEU A 353 3.79 -5.67 9.66
N ALA A 354 4.73 -5.75 8.72
CA ALA A 354 4.68 -5.00 7.47
C ALA A 354 3.42 -5.30 6.65
N ASN A 355 3.05 -4.36 5.77
CA ASN A 355 1.87 -4.43 4.90
C ASN A 355 0.57 -4.68 5.68
N THR A 356 0.48 -4.14 6.89
CA THR A 356 -0.75 -4.10 7.68
C THR A 356 -1.10 -2.67 8.07
N ALA A 357 -2.38 -2.43 8.30
CA ALA A 357 -2.88 -1.17 8.81
C ALA A 357 -4.18 -1.38 9.57
N VAL A 358 -4.42 -0.52 10.57
CA VAL A 358 -5.62 -0.57 11.39
C VAL A 358 -6.37 0.76 11.30
N VAL A 359 -7.70 0.72 11.19
CA VAL A 359 -8.56 1.89 11.43
C VAL A 359 -9.41 1.65 12.67
N SER A 360 -9.72 2.69 13.44
CA SER A 360 -10.63 2.57 14.58
C SER A 360 -12.04 3.01 14.21
N VAL A 361 -13.03 2.45 14.91
CA VAL A 361 -14.46 2.79 14.82
C VAL A 361 -15.04 3.20 16.17
N ILE A 362 -14.19 3.48 17.17
CA ILE A 362 -14.59 3.83 18.54
C ILE A 362 -15.48 5.09 18.60
N ASP A 363 -15.39 5.98 17.61
CA ASP A 363 -16.15 7.23 17.49
C ASP A 363 -17.50 7.06 16.75
N LEU A 364 -17.81 5.85 16.28
CA LEU A 364 -18.98 5.59 15.43
C LEU A 364 -20.18 5.13 16.26
N GLU A 365 -21.38 5.45 15.76
CA GLU A 365 -22.65 5.03 16.35
C GLU A 365 -22.94 3.56 16.04
N LEU A 366 -23.75 2.95 16.89
CA LEU A 366 -24.17 1.56 16.79
C LEU A 366 -25.66 1.47 16.42
N ASP A 367 -26.03 0.50 15.58
CA ASP A 367 -27.45 0.18 15.29
C ASP A 367 -28.07 -0.75 16.34
N ASP A 368 -27.23 -1.40 17.15
CA ASP A 368 -27.62 -2.16 18.33
C ASP A 368 -26.53 -2.06 19.41
N LEU A 369 -26.43 -3.03 20.32
CA LEU A 369 -25.48 -2.94 21.43
C LEU A 369 -24.02 -3.06 20.99
N ILE A 370 -23.70 -3.63 19.82
CA ILE A 370 -22.32 -3.99 19.45
C ILE A 370 -21.97 -3.71 17.98
N HIS A 371 -22.96 -3.58 17.11
CA HIS A 371 -22.73 -3.44 15.68
C HIS A 371 -22.70 -1.98 15.24
N VAL A 372 -21.65 -1.61 14.51
CA VAL A 372 -21.50 -0.27 13.92
C VAL A 372 -22.63 -0.04 12.93
N GLY A 373 -23.31 1.09 13.06
CA GLY A 373 -24.45 1.40 12.21
C GLY A 373 -24.06 1.70 10.77
N THR A 374 -25.05 1.70 9.86
CA THR A 374 -24.81 1.85 8.40
C THR A 374 -23.97 3.07 8.03
N GLN A 375 -24.22 4.23 8.65
CA GLN A 375 -23.42 5.44 8.41
C GLN A 375 -21.99 5.30 8.94
N GLY A 376 -21.81 4.60 10.06
CA GLY A 376 -20.51 4.26 10.59
C GLY A 376 -19.74 3.33 9.65
N LEU A 377 -20.37 2.27 9.15
CA LEU A 377 -19.74 1.33 8.22
C LEU A 377 -19.33 2.00 6.90
N LYS A 378 -20.10 2.98 6.41
CA LYS A 378 -19.71 3.84 5.29
C LYS A 378 -18.41 4.60 5.58
N ARG A 379 -18.32 5.23 6.75
CA ARG A 379 -17.10 5.94 7.20
C ARG A 379 -15.92 4.98 7.38
N ALA A 380 -16.14 3.81 7.97
CA ALA A 380 -15.11 2.78 8.15
C ALA A 380 -14.54 2.29 6.81
N GLY A 381 -15.39 2.00 5.83
CA GLY A 381 -14.98 1.64 4.48
C GLY A 381 -14.16 2.74 3.80
N ALA A 382 -14.59 4.00 3.93
CA ALA A 382 -13.84 5.15 3.42
C ALA A 382 -12.47 5.34 4.12
N ARG A 383 -12.37 5.11 5.43
CA ARG A 383 -11.10 5.14 6.18
C ARG A 383 -10.12 4.09 5.63
N LEU A 384 -10.58 2.85 5.43
CA LEU A 384 -9.77 1.78 4.82
C LEU A 384 -9.35 2.13 3.39
N ALA A 385 -10.23 2.74 2.59
CA ALA A 385 -9.91 3.15 1.23
C ALA A 385 -8.81 4.23 1.21
N LYS A 386 -8.86 5.22 2.11
CA LYS A 386 -7.82 6.25 2.23
C LYS A 386 -6.46 5.66 2.62
N ILE A 387 -6.43 4.64 3.46
CA ILE A 387 -5.20 3.91 3.79
C ILE A 387 -4.66 3.21 2.53
N ALA A 388 -5.51 2.47 1.82
CA ALA A 388 -5.14 1.75 0.61
C ALA A 388 -4.62 2.70 -0.49
N GLN A 389 -5.30 3.83 -0.73
CA GLN A 389 -4.89 4.88 -1.68
C GLN A 389 -3.45 5.36 -1.42
N ARG A 390 -3.13 5.63 -0.16
CA ARG A 390 -1.79 6.07 0.23
C ARG A 390 -0.74 4.97 0.05
N GLN A 391 -1.02 3.78 0.56
CA GLN A 391 -0.01 2.72 0.68
C GLN A 391 0.21 1.94 -0.63
N LEU A 392 -0.81 1.79 -1.47
CA LEU A 392 -0.75 0.90 -2.64
C LEU A 392 -0.80 1.64 -3.98
N PHE A 393 -1.18 2.91 -3.98
CA PHE A 393 -1.39 3.68 -5.21
C PHE A 393 -0.65 5.02 -5.22
N GLY A 394 0.11 5.34 -4.18
CA GLY A 394 0.87 6.60 -4.07
C GLY A 394 -0.01 7.86 -4.12
N GLN A 395 -1.32 7.72 -3.91
CA GLN A 395 -2.28 8.81 -3.98
C GLN A 395 -2.34 9.58 -2.65
N VAL A 396 -2.97 10.76 -2.67
CA VAL A 396 -3.27 11.51 -1.44
C VAL A 396 -4.35 10.76 -0.66
N GLY A 397 -3.92 9.82 0.18
CA GLY A 397 -4.75 9.09 1.13
C GLY A 397 -4.52 9.54 2.56
N ALA A 398 -4.64 8.63 3.52
CA ALA A 398 -4.51 8.92 4.95
C ALA A 398 -3.60 7.91 5.66
N THR A 399 -3.15 8.27 6.86
CA THR A 399 -2.58 7.35 7.86
C THR A 399 -3.45 7.30 9.10
N THR A 400 -3.35 6.25 9.91
CA THR A 400 -4.02 6.23 11.21
C THR A 400 -3.18 7.01 12.23
N PRO A 401 -3.79 7.93 13.00
CA PRO A 401 -3.13 8.55 14.13
C PRO A 401 -2.71 7.50 15.16
N THR A 402 -1.41 7.28 15.33
CA THR A 402 -0.86 6.28 16.25
C THR A 402 -0.19 6.98 17.42
N LEU A 403 -0.40 6.47 18.64
CA LEU A 403 0.29 6.96 19.84
C LEU A 403 1.81 6.92 19.62
N ASP A 404 2.46 8.07 19.78
CA ASP A 404 3.91 8.23 19.64
C ASP A 404 4.58 8.30 21.00
N ARG A 405 4.13 9.24 21.86
CA ARG A 405 4.71 9.45 23.19
C ARG A 405 3.70 10.06 24.15
N VAL A 406 3.82 9.71 25.43
CA VAL A 406 3.19 10.43 26.55
C VAL A 406 4.28 11.06 27.41
N ALA A 407 4.12 12.32 27.79
CA ALA A 407 5.10 13.05 28.59
C ALA A 407 4.47 14.00 29.61
N LEU A 408 5.15 14.22 30.73
CA LEU A 408 4.80 15.32 31.64
C LEU A 408 5.20 16.65 30.98
N GLY A 409 4.26 17.58 30.95
CA GLY A 409 4.47 18.95 30.52
C GLY A 409 4.44 19.94 31.69
N PRO A 410 4.69 21.24 31.43
CA PRO A 410 4.67 22.27 32.46
C PRO A 410 3.27 22.44 33.07
N ASN A 411 3.19 22.97 34.30
CA ASN A 411 1.92 23.31 34.95
C ASN A 411 0.95 22.12 35.13
N ASN A 412 1.45 20.96 35.56
CA ASN A 412 0.67 19.74 35.77
C ASN A 412 -0.11 19.31 34.51
N THR A 413 0.56 19.22 33.37
CA THR A 413 -0.04 18.69 32.15
C THR A 413 0.56 17.34 31.75
N LEU A 414 -0.22 16.55 31.01
CA LEU A 414 0.28 15.43 30.22
C LEU A 414 0.15 15.76 28.73
N GLU A 415 1.23 15.62 27.99
CA GLU A 415 1.28 15.75 26.54
C GLU A 415 1.21 14.36 25.91
N VAL A 416 0.17 14.11 25.12
CA VAL A 416 -0.08 12.86 24.39
C VAL A 416 0.14 13.14 22.91
N LYS A 417 1.31 12.77 22.40
CA LYS A 417 1.70 13.00 21.01
C LYS A 417 1.31 11.81 20.13
N PHE A 418 0.83 12.11 18.94
CA PHE A 418 0.46 11.15 17.91
C PHE A 418 1.33 11.32 16.67
N ARG A 419 1.77 10.21 16.07
CA ARG A 419 2.37 10.15 14.74
C ARG A 419 1.29 9.81 13.71
N GLY A 420 1.54 10.12 12.44
CA GLY A 420 0.58 9.78 11.37
C GLY A 420 -0.71 10.59 11.39
N VAL A 421 -0.74 11.74 12.09
CA VAL A 421 -1.87 12.67 12.07
C VAL A 421 -1.98 13.32 10.70
N ASN A 422 -3.14 13.25 10.07
CA ASN A 422 -3.37 13.87 8.77
C ASN A 422 -3.64 15.37 8.95
N VAL A 423 -2.72 16.21 8.45
CA VAL A 423 -2.74 17.67 8.60
C VAL A 423 -3.21 18.43 7.36
N ARG A 424 -3.52 17.74 6.25
CA ARG A 424 -4.17 18.38 5.09
C ARG A 424 -5.65 18.05 5.10
N GLY A 425 -6.49 19.08 5.20
CA GLY A 425 -7.87 18.99 4.73
C GLY A 425 -7.84 18.68 3.22
N SER A 426 -8.35 17.53 2.83
CA SER A 426 -8.59 17.20 1.44
C SER A 426 -9.56 18.24 0.85
N GLN A 427 -9.13 18.95 -0.19
CA GLN A 427 -9.86 19.69 -1.25
C GLN A 427 -11.22 20.35 -0.90
N PRO A 428 -11.49 21.59 -1.36
CA PRO A 428 -12.83 22.16 -1.23
C PRO A 428 -13.87 21.28 -1.92
N GLU A 429 -14.96 20.96 -1.21
CA GLU A 429 -16.14 20.40 -1.85
C GLU A 429 -16.71 21.46 -2.80
N PHE A 430 -16.62 21.23 -4.10
CA PHE A 430 -17.40 21.99 -5.07
C PHE A 430 -18.87 21.57 -4.96
N GLY A 431 -19.58 22.20 -4.02
CA GLY A 431 -21.04 22.25 -4.04
C GLY A 431 -21.49 22.86 -5.37
N GLY A 432 -22.47 22.21 -6.01
CA GLY A 432 -23.03 22.65 -7.29
C GLY A 432 -23.38 24.14 -7.29
N LEU A 433 -23.28 24.74 -8.49
CA LEU A 433 -23.63 26.11 -8.86
C LEU A 433 -24.55 26.82 -7.85
N GLY A 434 -23.96 27.51 -6.86
CA GLY A 434 -24.67 28.42 -5.96
C GLY A 434 -24.43 28.30 -4.45
N GLY A 435 -23.64 27.34 -3.94
CA GLY A 435 -23.41 27.16 -2.49
C GLY A 435 -22.15 27.86 -1.96
N SER A 436 -22.25 28.54 -0.80
CA SER A 436 -21.12 29.14 -0.09
C SER A 436 -20.01 28.13 0.22
N ILE A 437 -18.75 28.53 0.06
CA ILE A 437 -17.57 27.74 0.45
C ILE A 437 -17.62 27.52 1.97
N ALA A 438 -17.84 26.28 2.41
CA ALA A 438 -17.64 25.91 3.81
C ALA A 438 -16.14 26.05 4.15
N PRO A 439 -15.77 26.61 5.31
CA PRO A 439 -14.37 26.75 5.69
C PRO A 439 -13.69 25.38 5.73
N ALA A 440 -12.50 25.29 5.12
CA ALA A 440 -11.69 24.07 5.12
C ALA A 440 -11.54 23.54 6.55
N ALA A 441 -11.70 22.22 6.74
CA ALA A 441 -11.56 21.58 8.04
C ALA A 441 -10.21 21.93 8.69
N PRO A 442 -10.16 22.13 10.03
CA PRO A 442 -8.91 22.43 10.72
C PRO A 442 -7.90 21.30 10.48
N ALA A 443 -6.67 21.68 10.15
CA ALA A 443 -5.54 20.77 9.96
C ALA A 443 -5.22 20.02 11.27
N GLY A 444 -5.12 18.70 11.21
CA GLY A 444 -4.69 17.81 12.31
C GLY A 444 -5.83 17.28 13.19
N LEU A 445 -5.53 17.01 14.46
CA LEU A 445 -6.46 16.42 15.42
C LEU A 445 -7.67 17.33 15.68
N LYS A 446 -8.85 16.72 15.83
CA LYS A 446 -10.13 17.37 16.13
C LYS A 446 -11.02 16.47 17.01
N PRO A 447 -11.90 17.04 17.86
CA PRO A 447 -12.07 18.47 18.08
C PRO A 447 -10.87 19.08 18.83
N GLU A 448 -10.66 20.39 18.68
CA GLU A 448 -9.53 21.09 19.35
C GLU A 448 -9.71 21.21 20.87
N SER A 449 -10.94 21.05 21.35
CA SER A 449 -11.34 21.11 22.75
C SER A 449 -12.56 20.21 22.98
N HIS A 450 -12.95 20.00 24.24
CA HIS A 450 -14.02 19.05 24.60
C HIS A 450 -13.70 17.62 24.11
N ILE A 451 -12.41 17.26 24.20
CA ILE A 451 -11.92 15.93 23.84
C ILE A 451 -12.30 14.97 24.97
N ALA A 452 -12.97 13.89 24.61
CA ALA A 452 -13.40 12.85 25.54
C ALA A 452 -12.61 11.55 25.32
N GLY A 453 -12.72 10.61 26.26
CA GLY A 453 -12.13 9.27 26.16
C GLY A 453 -10.83 9.09 26.95
N PHE A 454 -10.13 10.17 27.32
CA PHE A 454 -8.96 10.08 28.18
C PHE A 454 -9.33 9.80 29.64
N SER A 455 -8.64 8.84 30.26
CA SER A 455 -8.75 8.60 31.70
C SER A 455 -7.40 8.23 32.30
N ILE A 456 -7.17 8.65 33.55
CA ILE A 456 -6.03 8.20 34.35
C ILE A 456 -6.58 7.20 35.37
N ARG A 457 -5.93 6.05 35.50
CA ARG A 457 -6.36 4.97 36.39
C ARG A 457 -5.23 4.59 37.34
N ASP A 458 -5.53 4.26 38.59
CA ASP A 458 -4.55 3.82 39.57
C ASP A 458 -4.07 2.38 39.30
N ALA A 459 -3.17 1.87 40.15
CA ALA A 459 -2.61 0.51 40.03
C ALA A 459 -3.66 -0.61 40.17
N ALA A 460 -4.81 -0.33 40.81
CA ALA A 460 -5.94 -1.25 40.90
C ALA A 460 -6.90 -1.11 39.71
N GLY A 461 -6.64 -0.18 38.79
CA GLY A 461 -7.52 0.13 37.67
C GLY A 461 -8.74 0.96 38.09
N ALA A 462 -8.73 1.70 39.20
CA ALA A 462 -9.79 2.65 39.50
C ALA A 462 -9.53 3.99 38.80
N ALA A 463 -10.55 4.60 38.20
CA ALA A 463 -10.41 5.90 37.53
C ALA A 463 -10.16 7.02 38.55
N ILE A 464 -9.18 7.87 38.27
CA ILE A 464 -8.83 9.03 39.10
C ILE A 464 -9.32 10.31 38.41
N PRO A 465 -10.33 11.01 38.96
CA PRO A 465 -10.88 12.21 38.35
C PRO A 465 -9.91 13.39 38.54
N MET A 466 -9.01 13.59 37.59
CA MET A 466 -8.04 14.69 37.64
C MET A 466 -7.84 15.45 36.33
N ILE A 467 -8.27 14.91 35.19
CA ILE A 467 -8.24 15.64 33.92
C ILE A 467 -9.42 16.62 33.93
N TYR A 468 -9.14 17.92 34.00
CA TYR A 468 -10.19 18.95 33.96
C TYR A 468 -10.29 19.65 32.60
N GLU A 469 -9.30 19.47 31.73
CA GLU A 469 -9.29 20.03 30.38
C GLU A 469 -8.42 19.18 29.46
N ALA A 470 -8.92 18.88 28.25
CA ALA A 470 -8.18 18.23 27.19
C ALA A 470 -8.29 19.07 25.91
N LYS A 471 -7.15 19.45 25.32
CA LYS A 471 -7.09 20.29 24.13
C LYS A 471 -6.00 19.87 23.16
N VAL A 472 -6.22 20.10 21.87
CA VAL A 472 -5.18 19.94 20.85
C VAL A 472 -4.17 21.09 20.97
N GLY A 473 -2.89 20.73 21.05
CA GLY A 473 -1.77 21.67 21.10
C GLY A 473 -1.51 22.34 19.75
N ARG A 474 -0.60 23.33 19.74
CA ARG A 474 -0.31 24.13 18.53
C ARG A 474 0.16 23.31 17.33
N GLY A 475 0.90 22.22 17.57
CA GLY A 475 1.38 21.30 16.53
C GLY A 475 0.27 20.49 15.84
N ARG A 476 -0.96 20.55 16.35
CA ARG A 476 -2.15 19.82 15.85
C ARG A 476 -2.01 18.29 15.83
N ASP A 477 -0.94 17.76 16.40
CA ASP A 477 -0.60 16.33 16.50
C ASP A 477 -0.52 15.83 17.96
N THR A 478 -0.74 16.73 18.92
CA THR A 478 -0.55 16.47 20.34
C THR A 478 -1.79 16.91 21.12
N VAL A 479 -2.29 16.08 22.02
CA VAL A 479 -3.31 16.45 23.00
C VAL A 479 -2.64 16.80 24.33
N VAL A 480 -2.96 17.97 24.87
CA VAL A 480 -2.53 18.44 26.18
C VAL A 480 -3.68 18.23 27.17
N LEU A 481 -3.46 17.36 28.15
CA LEU A 481 -4.36 17.09 29.27
C LEU A 481 -3.91 17.93 30.46
N LYS A 482 -4.76 18.83 30.96
CA LYS A 482 -4.49 19.58 32.18
C LYS A 482 -5.03 18.85 33.41
N LEU A 483 -4.18 18.74 34.43
CA LEU A 483 -4.44 17.95 35.61
C LEU A 483 -4.63 18.82 36.85
N ALA A 484 -5.63 18.50 37.66
CA ALA A 484 -5.93 19.22 38.90
C ALA A 484 -4.84 19.02 39.97
N LYS A 485 -4.09 17.94 39.87
CA LYS A 485 -3.02 17.53 40.80
C LYS A 485 -1.96 16.71 40.06
N PRO A 486 -0.76 16.57 40.62
CA PRO A 486 0.25 15.65 40.10
C PRO A 486 -0.29 14.22 39.98
N VAL A 487 0.20 13.48 38.98
CA VAL A 487 -0.17 12.09 38.74
C VAL A 487 0.38 11.20 39.88
N PRO A 488 -0.46 10.39 40.55
CA PRO A 488 0.02 9.45 41.56
C PRO A 488 0.94 8.38 40.95
N PRO A 489 1.98 7.92 41.67
CA PRO A 489 2.76 6.75 41.26
C PRO A 489 1.86 5.51 41.05
N GLY A 490 2.26 4.66 40.12
CA GLY A 490 1.56 3.46 39.68
C GLY A 490 0.36 3.73 38.77
N SER A 491 0.11 4.99 38.39
CA SER A 491 -1.02 5.32 37.52
C SER A 491 -0.74 4.99 36.06
N SER A 492 -1.81 4.79 35.29
CA SER A 492 -1.76 4.59 33.84
C SER A 492 -2.72 5.54 33.10
N LEU A 493 -2.33 5.96 31.90
CA LEU A 493 -3.18 6.68 30.96
C LEU A 493 -3.87 5.68 30.02
N TRP A 494 -5.13 5.99 29.73
CA TRP A 494 -5.93 5.33 28.73
C TRP A 494 -6.60 6.35 27.82
N TYR A 495 -6.86 5.94 26.57
CA TYR A 495 -7.84 6.57 25.70
C TYR A 495 -8.84 5.49 25.25
N GLY A 496 -10.12 5.63 25.61
CA GLY A 496 -11.16 4.67 25.27
C GLY A 496 -11.21 3.42 26.15
N HIS A 497 -10.87 3.54 27.45
CA HIS A 497 -11.01 2.43 28.39
C HIS A 497 -12.49 2.08 28.63
N GLY A 498 -12.81 0.78 28.64
CA GLY A 498 -14.17 0.28 28.88
C GLY A 498 -14.81 -0.35 27.65
N TYR A 499 -16.02 -0.88 27.84
CA TYR A 499 -16.85 -1.40 26.76
C TYR A 499 -17.52 -0.29 25.96
N ASP A 500 -18.06 0.74 26.63
CA ASP A 500 -18.83 1.81 26.00
C ASP A 500 -18.28 3.23 26.24
N PRO A 501 -16.99 3.50 25.95
CA PRO A 501 -16.44 4.84 26.14
C PRO A 501 -16.97 5.84 25.11
N TYR A 502 -17.14 7.09 25.51
CA TYR A 502 -17.34 8.20 24.57
C TYR A 502 -15.98 8.74 24.11
N CYS A 503 -15.64 8.49 22.85
CA CYS A 503 -14.41 8.92 22.19
C CYS A 503 -14.75 9.75 20.96
N ASN A 504 -14.12 10.91 20.80
CA ASN A 504 -14.42 11.85 19.71
C ASN A 504 -13.18 12.38 18.98
N LEU A 505 -11.99 11.86 19.28
CA LEU A 505 -10.75 12.32 18.68
C LEU A 505 -10.53 11.67 17.32
N THR A 506 -10.59 12.50 16.28
CA THR A 506 -10.29 12.15 14.89
C THR A 506 -9.25 13.14 14.34
N ASP A 507 -8.83 13.00 13.09
CA ASP A 507 -8.04 14.01 12.41
C ASP A 507 -8.76 14.62 11.19
N ALA A 508 -8.04 15.47 10.43
CA ALA A 508 -8.59 16.15 9.27
C ALA A 508 -9.06 15.20 8.16
N ALA A 509 -8.52 13.97 8.10
CA ALA A 509 -8.92 12.95 7.14
C ALA A 509 -10.05 12.05 7.66
N ASP A 510 -10.69 12.40 8.78
CA ASP A 510 -11.67 11.55 9.47
C ASP A 510 -11.07 10.22 9.94
N MET A 511 -9.79 10.19 10.31
CA MET A 511 -9.19 9.00 10.93
C MET A 511 -9.31 9.10 12.44
N ALA A 512 -10.02 8.16 13.07
CA ALA A 512 -10.15 8.09 14.52
C ALA A 512 -8.86 7.61 15.18
N VAL A 513 -8.51 8.22 16.31
CA VAL A 513 -7.45 7.71 17.18
C VAL A 513 -7.89 6.35 17.74
N PRO A 514 -7.09 5.28 17.56
CA PRO A 514 -7.39 3.98 18.14
C PRO A 514 -7.40 4.00 19.67
N VAL A 515 -8.22 3.14 20.27
CA VAL A 515 -8.17 2.85 21.71
C VAL A 515 -6.77 2.36 22.08
N PHE A 516 -6.23 2.87 23.17
CA PHE A 516 -4.94 2.43 23.71
C PHE A 516 -4.89 2.46 25.23
N GLY A 517 -3.99 1.63 25.77
CA GLY A 517 -3.65 1.57 27.19
C GLY A 517 -3.54 0.13 27.70
N PRO A 518 -3.06 -0.07 28.93
CA PRO A 518 -2.59 0.97 29.86
C PRO A 518 -1.22 1.53 29.44
N ILE A 519 -1.06 2.85 29.45
CA ILE A 519 0.25 3.50 29.31
C ILE A 519 0.72 3.92 30.70
N ALA A 520 1.78 3.30 31.22
CA ALA A 520 2.31 3.64 32.56
C ALA A 520 2.72 5.13 32.64
N LEU A 521 2.38 5.78 33.76
CA LEU A 521 2.66 7.20 34.06
C LEU A 521 3.60 7.41 35.26
N ASP A 522 4.15 6.33 35.82
CA ASP A 522 5.24 6.37 36.81
C ASP A 522 6.31 7.37 36.40
N PRO A 523 6.92 8.11 37.35
CA PRO A 523 7.46 9.46 37.14
C PRO A 523 8.15 9.53 35.79
N ILE A 524 7.38 10.03 34.82
CA ILE A 524 7.86 10.22 33.46
C ILE A 524 9.04 11.17 33.63
N LEU A 525 10.25 10.64 33.46
CA LEU A 525 11.47 11.40 33.67
C LEU A 525 11.34 12.74 32.94
N PRO A 526 11.70 13.88 33.55
CA PRO A 526 11.93 15.09 32.77
C PRO A 526 12.93 14.73 31.65
N PRO A 527 12.80 15.31 30.44
CA PRO A 527 13.70 15.00 29.35
C PRO A 527 15.15 15.16 29.85
N PRO A 528 16.04 14.19 29.58
CA PRO A 528 17.39 14.25 30.11
C PRO A 528 18.11 15.49 29.55
N PRO A 529 18.88 16.22 30.37
CA PRO A 529 19.91 17.12 29.84
C PRO A 529 20.91 16.30 29.00
N PRO A 530 21.56 16.89 27.98
CA PRO A 530 22.39 16.12 27.07
C PRO A 530 23.58 15.46 27.81
N ALA A 531 23.68 14.12 27.64
CA ALA A 531 24.75 13.19 28.07
C ALA A 531 24.91 12.97 29.60
N ALA A 532 25.22 11.77 30.13
CA ALA A 532 25.76 10.52 29.59
C ALA A 532 25.17 9.30 30.36
N GLN A 533 25.14 8.09 29.77
CA GLN A 533 24.62 6.86 30.41
C GLN A 533 25.68 5.76 30.54
N PRO A 534 25.63 4.97 31.63
CA PRO A 534 25.88 3.52 31.60
C PRO A 534 24.66 2.76 32.23
N GLU A 535 23.87 2.03 31.43
CA GLU A 535 23.91 0.58 31.13
C GLU A 535 22.99 -0.29 32.02
N GLU A 536 21.86 -0.77 31.44
CA GLU A 536 21.24 -2.06 31.75
C GLU A 536 20.68 -2.71 30.46
N LYS A 537 20.77 -4.05 30.38
CA LYS A 537 20.86 -4.86 29.15
C LYS A 537 19.62 -4.87 28.24
N LYS A 538 19.85 -4.38 27.01
CA LYS A 538 19.06 -4.41 25.77
C LYS A 538 18.77 -5.82 25.26
N ALA A 539 17.54 -6.04 24.77
CA ALA A 539 17.37 -6.80 23.53
C ALA A 539 18.07 -5.98 22.42
N GLU A 540 19.03 -6.57 21.72
CA GLU A 540 19.91 -5.87 20.79
C GLU A 540 19.11 -5.07 19.76
N ALA A 541 19.19 -3.74 19.87
CA ALA A 541 18.82 -2.85 18.78
C ALA A 541 19.61 -3.28 17.53
N PRO A 542 19.00 -3.35 16.34
CA PRO A 542 19.73 -3.72 15.13
C PRO A 542 20.97 -2.84 15.02
N ALA A 543 22.11 -3.47 14.75
CA ALA A 543 23.39 -2.78 14.65
C ALA A 543 23.26 -1.61 13.65
N PRO A 544 23.83 -0.43 13.96
CA PRO A 544 23.79 0.70 13.04
C PRO A 544 24.45 0.31 11.72
N ILE A 545 23.89 0.83 10.61
CA ILE A 545 24.47 0.67 9.29
C ILE A 545 25.88 1.26 9.33
N LYS A 546 26.89 0.50 8.95
CA LYS A 546 28.28 0.97 8.91
C LYS A 546 28.58 1.55 7.53
N ALA A 547 28.85 2.85 7.48
CA ALA A 547 29.22 3.57 6.28
C ALA A 547 30.70 3.99 6.31
N LEU A 548 31.39 3.87 5.18
CA LEU A 548 32.72 4.44 5.00
C LEU A 548 32.66 5.57 3.96
N ILE A 549 32.90 6.81 4.39
CA ILE A 549 33.16 7.92 3.49
C ILE A 549 34.60 7.79 2.98
N ILE A 550 34.74 7.71 1.66
CA ILE A 550 36.02 7.65 0.98
C ILE A 550 36.31 9.03 0.40
N THR A 551 37.41 9.63 0.82
CA THR A 551 37.85 10.98 0.44
C THR A 551 39.38 11.02 0.33
N GLY A 552 39.98 12.21 0.30
CA GLY A 552 41.39 12.44 0.57
C GLY A 552 42.15 13.13 -0.55
N ASP A 553 41.62 13.10 -1.78
CA ASP A 553 42.28 13.76 -2.92
C ASP A 553 41.67 15.15 -3.19
N GLU A 554 42.52 16.18 -3.09
CA GLU A 554 42.11 17.58 -3.15
C GLU A 554 42.13 18.08 -4.58
N VAL A 555 40.94 18.40 -5.09
CA VAL A 555 40.78 19.16 -6.33
C VAL A 555 40.30 20.54 -5.92
N GLY A 556 40.99 21.61 -6.34
CA GLY A 556 40.64 22.98 -5.96
C GLY A 556 39.24 23.47 -6.36
N ALA A 557 38.44 22.61 -7.01
CA ALA A 557 37.04 22.81 -7.34
C ALA A 557 36.07 22.12 -6.35
N HIS A 558 36.54 21.36 -5.36
CA HIS A 558 35.69 20.69 -4.37
C HIS A 558 36.41 20.53 -3.02
N ASP A 559 35.93 21.24 -2.00
CA ASP A 559 36.49 21.22 -0.64
C ASP A 559 35.98 19.98 0.12
N TRP A 560 36.67 18.86 -0.07
CA TRP A 560 36.34 17.63 0.63
C TRP A 560 36.58 17.73 2.14
N LYS A 561 37.51 18.59 2.59
CA LYS A 561 37.83 18.76 4.01
C LYS A 561 36.69 19.44 4.77
N ALA A 562 35.95 20.31 4.09
CA ALA A 562 34.72 20.88 4.64
C ALA A 562 33.51 19.94 4.44
N THR A 563 33.37 19.33 3.26
CA THR A 563 32.17 18.53 2.94
C THR A 563 32.18 17.14 3.58
N ALA A 564 33.31 16.48 3.80
CA ALA A 564 33.33 15.14 4.41
C ALA A 564 32.87 15.13 5.89
N PRO A 565 33.31 16.06 6.76
CA PRO A 565 32.75 16.18 8.11
C PRO A 565 31.27 16.56 8.11
N ALA A 566 30.83 17.44 7.20
CA ALA A 566 29.44 17.83 7.07
C ALA A 566 28.56 16.66 6.59
N LEU A 567 29.04 15.88 5.61
CA LEU A 567 28.37 14.69 5.11
C LEU A 567 28.31 13.59 6.17
N LYS A 568 29.36 13.42 6.97
CA LYS A 568 29.36 12.54 8.14
C LYS A 568 28.31 12.97 9.16
N ALA A 569 28.27 14.25 9.53
CA ALA A 569 27.28 14.77 10.47
C ALA A 569 25.85 14.55 9.97
N LEU A 570 25.61 14.81 8.67
CA LEU A 570 24.32 14.62 8.02
C LEU A 570 23.89 13.14 8.01
N LEU A 571 24.79 12.22 7.64
CA LEU A 571 24.47 10.79 7.57
C LEU A 571 24.32 10.16 8.95
N SER A 572 25.09 10.61 9.94
CA SER A 572 25.01 10.13 11.32
C SER A 572 23.85 10.75 12.11
N ASP A 573 23.18 11.77 11.59
CA ASP A 573 22.02 12.38 12.23
C ASP A 573 20.88 11.36 12.39
N GLY A 574 20.39 11.21 13.63
CA GLY A 574 19.41 10.17 13.99
C GLY A 574 20.02 8.82 14.41
N GLY A 575 21.33 8.65 14.36
CA GLY A 575 22.07 7.51 14.96
C GLY A 575 21.91 6.16 14.26
N LYS A 576 21.27 6.11 13.09
CA LYS A 576 21.03 4.87 12.33
C LYS A 576 22.21 4.46 11.43
N ILE A 577 23.07 5.40 11.06
CA ILE A 577 24.26 5.17 10.23
C ILE A 577 25.51 5.60 11.02
N ALA A 578 26.36 4.63 11.35
CA ALA A 578 27.68 4.86 11.90
C ALA A 578 28.66 5.13 10.75
N VAL A 579 29.29 6.30 10.74
CA VAL A 579 30.09 6.76 9.60
C VAL A 579 31.56 6.91 9.99
N ASP A 580 32.42 6.17 9.31
CA ASP A 580 33.87 6.37 9.33
C ASP A 580 34.30 7.16 8.08
N ILE A 581 35.45 7.80 8.15
CA ILE A 581 36.06 8.54 7.04
C ILE A 581 37.45 7.96 6.81
N THR A 582 37.77 7.61 5.57
CA THR A 582 39.16 7.37 5.14
C THR A 582 39.64 8.53 4.27
N GLU A 583 40.77 9.11 4.68
CA GLU A 583 41.55 10.07 3.90
C GLU A 583 42.75 9.37 3.21
N THR A 584 42.91 8.07 3.44
CA THR A 584 44.02 7.26 2.94
C THR A 584 43.53 6.04 2.14
N PRO A 585 42.69 6.24 1.10
CA PRO A 585 42.08 5.13 0.35
C PRO A 585 43.09 4.18 -0.30
N ALA A 586 44.32 4.62 -0.58
CA ALA A 586 45.37 3.72 -1.09
C ALA A 586 45.68 2.58 -0.11
N LYS A 587 45.56 2.84 1.19
CA LYS A 587 45.78 1.86 2.28
C LYS A 587 44.49 1.17 2.71
N ASP A 588 43.38 1.89 2.71
CA ASP A 588 42.14 1.44 3.36
C ASP A 588 41.16 0.71 2.42
N LEU A 589 41.32 0.82 1.11
CA LEU A 589 40.50 0.09 0.14
C LEU A 589 41.06 -1.31 -0.11
N THR A 590 40.89 -2.16 0.91
CA THR A 590 41.27 -3.58 0.89
C THR A 590 40.04 -4.43 1.20
N ASP A 591 40.02 -5.68 0.72
CA ASP A 591 38.92 -6.62 0.99
C ASP A 591 38.60 -6.73 2.50
N GLU A 592 39.64 -6.82 3.34
CA GLU A 592 39.50 -6.94 4.79
C GLU A 592 38.85 -5.71 5.43
N ASN A 593 39.27 -4.50 5.03
CA ASN A 593 38.73 -3.29 5.62
C ASN A 593 37.32 -2.99 5.10
N LEU A 594 37.08 -3.17 3.80
CA LEU A 594 35.77 -2.95 3.19
C LEU A 594 34.71 -3.93 3.72
N ALA A 595 35.11 -5.14 4.13
CA ALA A 595 34.20 -6.12 4.73
C ALA A 595 33.45 -5.58 5.96
N LYS A 596 34.02 -4.61 6.68
CA LYS A 596 33.47 -4.01 7.91
C LYS A 596 32.24 -3.11 7.69
N TYR A 597 32.00 -2.68 6.45
CA TYR A 597 30.99 -1.67 6.12
C TYR A 597 29.85 -2.24 5.30
N ASP A 598 28.65 -1.71 5.48
CA ASP A 598 27.45 -2.07 4.72
C ASP A 598 27.28 -1.20 3.46
N VAL A 599 27.76 0.04 3.51
CA VAL A 599 27.68 1.01 2.41
C VAL A 599 28.97 1.82 2.29
N LEU A 600 29.40 2.05 1.06
CA LEU A 600 30.54 2.89 0.72
C LEU A 600 30.02 4.23 0.19
N VAL A 601 30.51 5.35 0.70
CA VAL A 601 30.08 6.70 0.34
C VAL A 601 31.25 7.42 -0.30
N LEU A 602 31.12 7.82 -1.56
CA LEU A 602 32.18 8.49 -2.29
C LEU A 602 32.05 10.00 -2.13
N ASN A 603 33.08 10.61 -1.55
CA ASN A 603 33.35 12.04 -1.58
C ASN A 603 34.79 12.25 -2.09
N TYR A 604 35.09 11.70 -3.28
CA TYR A 604 36.46 11.53 -3.78
C TYR A 604 36.53 11.79 -5.28
N ARG A 605 37.58 12.48 -5.74
CA ARG A 605 37.94 12.58 -7.15
C ARG A 605 39.45 12.51 -7.32
N ASP A 606 39.93 11.61 -8.16
CA ASP A 606 41.35 11.49 -8.49
C ASP A 606 41.87 12.72 -9.25
N THR A 607 43.08 13.14 -8.91
CA THR A 607 43.84 14.14 -9.65
C THR A 607 45.30 13.74 -9.80
N ASP A 608 45.95 14.25 -10.83
CA ASP A 608 47.40 14.12 -11.03
C ASP A 608 48.22 14.75 -9.89
N LYS A 609 47.59 15.59 -9.06
CA LYS A 609 48.20 16.25 -7.90
C LYS A 609 47.98 15.49 -6.58
N GLY A 610 47.29 14.36 -6.60
CA GLY A 610 46.96 13.59 -5.41
C GLY A 610 48.20 12.97 -4.77
N GLY A 611 48.21 12.96 -3.43
CA GLY A 611 49.28 12.33 -2.65
C GLY A 611 49.26 10.79 -2.78
N PRO A 612 50.39 10.11 -2.50
CA PRO A 612 50.47 8.66 -2.63
C PRO A 612 49.43 7.89 -1.79
N ASP A 613 49.01 8.44 -0.65
CA ASP A 613 48.02 7.83 0.23
C ASP A 613 46.57 7.94 -0.29
N THR A 614 46.35 8.85 -1.24
CA THR A 614 45.02 9.18 -1.77
C THR A 614 44.77 8.55 -3.14
N LYS A 615 45.83 8.07 -3.79
CA LYS A 615 45.78 7.51 -5.14
C LYS A 615 45.45 6.02 -5.11
N TRP A 616 44.38 5.63 -5.80
CA TRP A 616 43.93 4.25 -5.82
C TRP A 616 44.78 3.41 -6.76
N SER A 617 45.38 2.33 -6.26
CA SER A 617 46.01 1.30 -7.08
C SER A 617 44.98 0.43 -7.79
N ASP A 618 45.40 -0.35 -8.79
CA ASP A 618 44.51 -1.32 -9.45
C ASP A 618 43.94 -2.36 -8.47
N ALA A 619 44.70 -2.71 -7.42
CA ALA A 619 44.22 -3.58 -6.36
C ALA A 619 43.11 -2.91 -5.53
N ASN A 620 43.24 -1.62 -5.19
CA ASN A 620 42.19 -0.88 -4.49
C ASN A 620 40.91 -0.77 -5.33
N LYS A 621 41.08 -0.48 -6.62
CA LYS A 621 39.99 -0.42 -7.61
C LYS A 621 39.24 -1.75 -7.69
N ALA A 622 39.98 -2.86 -7.79
CA ALA A 622 39.40 -4.20 -7.82
C ALA A 622 38.68 -4.55 -6.51
N ALA A 623 39.27 -4.26 -5.34
CA ALA A 623 38.66 -4.51 -4.04
C ALA A 623 37.35 -3.71 -3.87
N PHE A 624 37.35 -2.44 -4.26
CA PHE A 624 36.17 -1.58 -4.23
C PHE A 624 35.04 -2.13 -5.12
N LEU A 625 35.32 -2.44 -6.40
CA LEU A 625 34.30 -2.97 -7.29
C LEU A 625 33.78 -4.34 -6.83
N LYS A 626 34.66 -5.24 -6.39
CA LYS A 626 34.30 -6.55 -5.85
C LYS A 626 33.38 -6.41 -4.64
N ALA A 627 33.67 -5.48 -3.73
CA ALA A 627 32.89 -5.25 -2.52
C ALA A 627 31.43 -4.83 -2.84
N VAL A 628 31.23 -4.00 -3.86
CA VAL A 628 29.90 -3.57 -4.31
C VAL A 628 29.24 -4.62 -5.20
N HIS A 629 29.90 -5.01 -6.30
CA HIS A 629 29.35 -5.88 -7.34
C HIS A 629 29.12 -7.32 -6.84
N ASP A 630 30.13 -7.96 -6.25
CA ASP A 630 30.07 -9.37 -5.86
C ASP A 630 29.63 -9.54 -4.41
N GLY A 631 30.07 -8.60 -3.56
CA GLY A 631 29.81 -8.55 -2.12
C GLY A 631 28.45 -7.93 -1.76
N GLY A 632 27.79 -7.23 -2.69
CA GLY A 632 26.45 -6.68 -2.49
C GLY A 632 26.38 -5.49 -1.53
N LYS A 633 27.52 -4.86 -1.22
CA LYS A 633 27.56 -3.64 -0.40
C LYS A 633 26.88 -2.49 -1.14
N GLY A 634 26.26 -1.58 -0.38
CA GLY A 634 25.69 -0.36 -0.92
C GLY A 634 26.77 0.58 -1.46
N LEU A 635 26.44 1.38 -2.46
CA LEU A 635 27.29 2.46 -2.95
C LEU A 635 26.51 3.77 -3.02
N VAL A 636 27.09 4.84 -2.47
CA VAL A 636 26.58 6.20 -2.60
C VAL A 636 27.61 7.04 -3.36
N SER A 637 27.19 7.65 -4.47
CA SER A 637 27.96 8.69 -5.15
C SER A 637 27.39 10.06 -4.81
N TYR A 638 28.22 10.90 -4.21
CA TYR A 638 27.86 12.27 -3.84
C TYR A 638 28.58 13.27 -4.73
N HIS A 639 27.79 14.12 -5.38
CA HIS A 639 28.19 15.28 -6.17
C HIS A 639 29.43 15.02 -7.05
N PHE A 640 30.59 15.54 -6.62
CA PHE A 640 31.83 15.55 -7.37
C PHE A 640 32.44 14.17 -7.58
N ALA A 641 32.09 13.19 -6.72
CA ALA A 641 32.54 11.82 -6.86
C ALA A 641 32.11 11.20 -8.19
N SER A 642 30.96 11.63 -8.70
CA SER A 642 30.50 11.20 -10.01
C SER A 642 31.41 11.66 -11.16
N SER A 643 32.44 12.50 -10.94
CA SER A 643 33.39 12.95 -11.96
C SER A 643 34.79 12.34 -11.85
N ALA A 644 34.98 11.38 -10.93
CA ALA A 644 36.21 10.63 -10.75
C ALA A 644 36.49 9.67 -11.93
N PHE A 645 37.77 9.43 -12.17
CA PHE A 645 38.34 8.49 -13.12
C PHE A 645 37.87 8.73 -14.55
N THR A 646 37.79 10.00 -14.95
CA THR A 646 37.33 10.42 -16.29
C THR A 646 38.47 10.53 -17.31
N ASN A 647 39.74 10.56 -16.85
CA ASN A 647 40.92 10.68 -17.71
C ASN A 647 42.14 9.88 -17.18
N PRO A 648 42.43 8.68 -17.72
CA PRO A 648 41.61 7.93 -18.66
C PRO A 648 40.28 7.48 -18.03
N ASN A 649 39.27 7.23 -18.86
CA ASN A 649 37.97 6.80 -18.37
C ASN A 649 38.06 5.38 -17.79
N TRP A 650 37.66 5.20 -16.53
CA TRP A 650 37.50 3.88 -15.95
C TRP A 650 36.07 3.37 -16.21
N GLU A 651 35.93 2.54 -17.25
CA GLU A 651 34.61 2.12 -17.76
C GLU A 651 33.77 1.39 -16.71
N GLU A 652 34.35 0.54 -15.87
CA GLU A 652 33.61 -0.16 -14.83
C GLU A 652 33.08 0.78 -13.74
N TYR A 653 33.79 1.88 -13.45
CA TYR A 653 33.30 2.92 -12.56
C TYR A 653 32.15 3.72 -13.19
N GLU A 654 32.19 3.94 -14.50
CA GLU A 654 31.06 4.47 -15.27
C GLU A 654 29.83 3.57 -15.20
N LYS A 655 30.00 2.27 -15.46
CA LYS A 655 28.93 1.27 -15.36
C LYS A 655 28.34 1.19 -13.95
N ALA A 656 29.15 1.39 -12.91
CA ALA A 656 28.70 1.28 -11.53
C ALA A 656 27.72 2.39 -11.13
N LEU A 657 27.99 3.65 -11.48
CA LEU A 657 27.22 4.79 -10.92
C LEU A 657 26.81 5.87 -11.93
N GLY A 658 27.42 5.90 -13.13
CA GLY A 658 27.17 6.92 -14.14
C GLY A 658 27.57 8.33 -13.69
N GLY A 659 26.77 9.33 -13.99
CA GLY A 659 27.02 10.73 -13.62
C GLY A 659 27.98 11.44 -14.57
N TRP A 660 28.81 12.35 -14.05
CA TRP A 660 29.68 13.19 -14.88
C TRP A 660 30.78 12.37 -15.57
N ARG A 661 30.72 12.27 -16.90
CA ARG A 661 31.80 11.68 -17.72
C ARG A 661 32.30 12.72 -18.73
N LYS A 662 32.97 12.30 -19.80
CA LYS A 662 33.63 13.22 -20.75
C LYS A 662 32.68 14.25 -21.38
N GLN A 663 31.40 13.94 -21.52
CA GLN A 663 30.37 14.82 -22.06
C GLN A 663 29.67 15.70 -21.02
N GLY A 664 29.87 15.43 -19.72
CA GLY A 664 29.26 16.17 -18.63
C GLY A 664 29.83 17.58 -18.50
N PHE A 665 28.98 18.55 -18.18
CA PHE A 665 29.40 19.92 -17.86
C PHE A 665 28.41 20.59 -16.91
N HIS A 666 28.75 21.78 -16.41
CA HIS A 666 27.83 22.67 -15.71
C HIS A 666 28.03 24.13 -16.17
N GLY A 667 27.02 24.97 -15.96
CA GLY A 667 27.11 26.44 -16.00
C GLY A 667 27.54 27.03 -14.65
N PRO A 668 27.68 28.36 -14.50
CA PRO A 668 27.98 28.97 -13.20
C PRO A 668 26.98 28.55 -12.11
N PRO A 669 27.40 28.40 -10.84
CA PRO A 669 26.51 28.02 -9.74
C PRO A 669 25.34 29.00 -9.61
N HIS A 670 24.14 28.47 -9.41
CA HIS A 670 22.92 29.25 -9.23
C HIS A 670 21.87 28.43 -8.47
N ALA A 671 20.86 29.10 -7.92
CA ALA A 671 19.71 28.42 -7.33
C ALA A 671 18.79 27.89 -8.44
N PHE A 672 18.25 26.69 -8.26
CA PHE A 672 17.35 26.05 -9.24
C PHE A 672 16.31 25.19 -8.52
N LYS A 673 15.21 24.90 -9.22
CA LYS A 673 14.14 24.05 -8.69
C LYS A 673 14.43 22.59 -8.99
N VAL A 674 14.35 21.74 -7.98
CA VAL A 674 14.41 20.29 -8.11
C VAL A 674 13.00 19.73 -8.10
N LYS A 675 12.70 18.84 -9.03
CA LYS A 675 11.41 18.18 -9.20
C LYS A 675 11.58 16.67 -9.04
N LYS A 676 10.78 16.06 -8.18
CA LYS A 676 10.70 14.62 -8.05
C LYS A 676 10.01 14.02 -9.28
N THR A 677 10.54 12.91 -9.78
CA THR A 677 9.91 12.17 -10.89
C THR A 677 8.70 11.38 -10.39
N ALA A 678 7.94 10.77 -11.32
CA ALA A 678 6.86 9.86 -10.97
C ALA A 678 7.36 8.46 -10.54
N ALA A 679 8.68 8.24 -10.44
CA ALA A 679 9.25 6.96 -10.06
C ALA A 679 8.90 6.63 -8.59
N ASP A 680 8.18 5.53 -8.39
CA ASP A 680 7.89 5.00 -7.07
C ASP A 680 9.12 4.29 -6.49
N HIS A 681 9.77 4.94 -5.53
CA HIS A 681 10.99 4.43 -4.93
C HIS A 681 11.08 4.81 -3.44
N PRO A 682 11.49 3.89 -2.54
CA PRO A 682 11.55 4.15 -1.09
C PRO A 682 12.36 5.40 -0.72
N VAL A 683 13.43 5.70 -1.46
CA VAL A 683 14.27 6.88 -1.22
C VAL A 683 13.49 8.19 -1.41
N SER A 684 12.64 8.26 -2.43
CA SER A 684 11.88 9.46 -2.83
C SER A 684 10.48 9.55 -2.19
N ALA A 685 10.06 8.50 -1.49
CA ALA A 685 8.73 8.35 -0.91
C ALA A 685 8.47 9.39 0.20
N GLY A 686 7.43 10.22 0.06
CA GLY A 686 7.10 11.26 1.06
C GLY A 686 7.98 12.51 1.02
N LEU A 687 9.01 12.57 0.16
CA LEU A 687 9.73 13.81 -0.12
C LEU A 687 8.88 14.76 -1.00
N PRO A 688 9.08 16.08 -0.91
CA PRO A 688 8.32 17.07 -1.70
C PRO A 688 8.30 16.75 -3.19
N ALA A 689 7.20 17.11 -3.88
CA ALA A 689 7.10 16.95 -5.33
C ALA A 689 8.08 17.87 -6.08
N GLU A 690 8.35 19.04 -5.51
CA GLU A 690 9.39 19.96 -5.93
C GLU A 690 9.88 20.78 -4.74
N PHE A 691 11.10 21.31 -4.81
CA PHE A 691 11.66 22.24 -3.84
C PHE A 691 12.64 23.20 -4.53
N ASP A 692 12.78 24.40 -3.96
CA ASP A 692 13.82 25.34 -4.39
C ASP A 692 15.13 24.95 -3.73
N HIS A 693 16.13 24.62 -4.55
CA HIS A 693 17.47 24.32 -4.10
C HIS A 693 18.31 25.60 -4.10
N VAL A 694 19.16 25.73 -3.08
CA VAL A 694 20.09 26.85 -2.94
C VAL A 694 21.13 26.89 -4.07
N VAL A 695 22.04 27.87 -4.04
CA VAL A 695 23.07 28.04 -5.07
C VAL A 695 23.97 26.80 -5.14
N ASP A 696 23.93 26.11 -6.27
CA ASP A 696 24.68 24.88 -6.52
C ASP A 696 25.06 24.73 -8.01
N GLU A 697 25.86 23.72 -8.33
CA GLU A 697 26.22 23.36 -9.71
C GLU A 697 25.22 22.36 -10.32
N LEU A 698 24.37 22.84 -11.23
CA LEU A 698 23.48 21.95 -11.99
C LEU A 698 24.26 21.21 -13.08
N TYR A 699 24.55 19.93 -12.83
CA TYR A 699 25.21 19.06 -13.80
C TYR A 699 24.30 18.76 -15.00
N GLN A 700 24.91 18.75 -16.18
CA GLN A 700 24.25 18.53 -17.46
C GLN A 700 24.86 17.34 -18.20
N ASN A 701 24.02 16.58 -18.92
CA ASN A 701 24.40 15.38 -19.70
C ASN A 701 25.08 14.27 -18.86
N SER A 702 24.60 14.04 -17.64
CA SER A 702 25.05 12.91 -16.81
C SER A 702 24.77 11.57 -17.50
N VAL A 703 25.71 10.62 -17.45
CA VAL A 703 25.47 9.24 -17.91
C VAL A 703 24.53 8.56 -16.93
N LEU A 704 23.47 7.91 -17.42
CA LEU A 704 22.67 7.02 -16.59
C LEU A 704 23.11 5.57 -16.85
N PRO A 705 23.48 4.80 -15.81
CA PRO A 705 23.80 3.38 -15.97
C PRO A 705 22.60 2.59 -16.49
N GLU A 706 22.87 1.39 -17.00
CA GLU A 706 21.81 0.45 -17.36
C GLU A 706 20.95 0.12 -16.13
N GLY A 707 19.61 0.12 -16.30
CA GLY A 707 18.67 -0.11 -15.21
C GLY A 707 18.53 1.05 -14.22
N ALA A 708 19.07 2.24 -14.53
CA ALA A 708 18.91 3.40 -13.68
C ALA A 708 17.45 3.91 -13.63
N VAL A 709 17.01 4.26 -12.43
CA VAL A 709 15.73 4.90 -12.15
C VAL A 709 15.99 6.31 -11.63
N VAL A 710 15.60 7.32 -12.42
CA VAL A 710 15.74 8.73 -12.04
C VAL A 710 14.65 9.09 -11.04
N LEU A 711 15.06 9.57 -9.86
CA LEU A 711 14.16 9.92 -8.75
C LEU A 711 13.88 11.43 -8.67
N ALA A 712 14.80 12.26 -9.13
CA ALA A 712 14.61 13.70 -9.23
C ALA A 712 15.38 14.29 -10.41
N THR A 713 14.82 15.35 -10.98
CA THR A 713 15.35 16.14 -12.09
C THR A 713 15.38 17.62 -11.74
N ALA A 714 16.21 18.42 -12.40
CA ALA A 714 16.15 19.88 -12.35
C ALA A 714 16.18 20.46 -13.76
N PHE A 715 15.32 21.44 -14.03
CA PHE A 715 15.23 22.05 -15.35
C PHE A 715 16.44 22.98 -15.59
N SER A 716 17.22 22.66 -16.62
CA SER A 716 18.39 23.43 -17.06
C SER A 716 17.93 24.55 -18.00
N ASP A 717 17.60 25.68 -17.39
CA ASP A 717 17.02 26.85 -18.06
C ASP A 717 17.92 27.40 -19.19
N PRO A 718 17.45 27.42 -20.46
CA PRO A 718 18.24 27.88 -21.60
C PRO A 718 18.58 29.38 -21.55
N GLU A 719 17.93 30.16 -20.68
CA GLU A 719 18.28 31.57 -20.44
C GLU A 719 19.50 31.72 -19.51
N LYS A 720 19.91 30.65 -18.82
CA LYS A 720 21.13 30.62 -18.00
C LYS A 720 22.35 30.22 -18.85
N PRO A 721 23.57 30.68 -18.49
CA PRO A 721 24.77 30.26 -19.21
C PRO A 721 24.92 28.73 -19.20
N ARG A 722 25.05 28.15 -20.40
CA ARG A 722 25.12 26.69 -20.65
C ARG A 722 23.83 25.90 -20.33
N GLY A 723 22.68 26.56 -20.26
CA GLY A 723 21.39 25.89 -20.15
C GLY A 723 21.09 24.97 -21.35
N THR A 724 20.60 23.76 -21.07
CA THR A 724 20.34 22.73 -22.10
C THR A 724 18.89 22.70 -22.57
N GLY A 725 17.98 23.37 -21.86
CA GLY A 725 16.53 23.31 -22.09
C GLY A 725 15.91 21.97 -21.71
N LYS A 726 16.59 21.17 -20.88
CA LYS A 726 16.16 19.81 -20.49
C LYS A 726 16.01 19.71 -18.98
N ASP A 727 15.17 18.78 -18.54
CA ASP A 727 15.18 18.26 -17.18
C ASP A 727 16.37 17.32 -16.99
N GLU A 728 17.43 17.79 -16.33
CA GLU A 728 18.65 17.03 -16.07
C GLU A 728 18.46 16.15 -14.82
N PRO A 729 18.88 14.87 -14.84
CA PRO A 729 18.76 13.99 -13.68
C PRO A 729 19.71 14.45 -12.56
N VAL A 730 19.15 14.67 -11.36
CA VAL A 730 19.93 15.11 -10.19
C VAL A 730 20.00 14.07 -9.08
N VAL A 731 19.05 13.12 -9.05
CA VAL A 731 19.07 11.98 -8.14
C VAL A 731 18.60 10.73 -8.88
N TRP A 732 19.33 9.62 -8.77
CA TRP A 732 18.93 8.33 -9.34
C TRP A 732 19.45 7.16 -8.51
N VAL A 733 18.92 5.98 -8.81
CA VAL A 733 19.39 4.70 -8.28
C VAL A 733 19.61 3.72 -9.42
N ASN A 734 20.52 2.76 -9.25
CA ASN A 734 20.73 1.69 -10.21
C ASN A 734 21.29 0.43 -9.51
N PRO A 735 21.09 -0.77 -10.09
CA PRO A 735 21.82 -1.95 -9.67
C PRO A 735 23.27 -1.91 -10.18
N TYR A 736 24.18 -2.57 -9.47
CA TYR A 736 25.50 -2.91 -9.97
C TYR A 736 25.93 -4.27 -9.40
N GLY A 737 25.80 -5.32 -10.19
CA GLY A 737 25.90 -6.70 -9.69
C GLY A 737 24.85 -6.96 -8.61
N LYS A 738 25.31 -7.38 -7.42
CA LYS A 738 24.47 -7.54 -6.22
C LYS A 738 24.31 -6.26 -5.41
N GLY A 739 25.07 -5.21 -5.73
CA GLY A 739 25.06 -3.93 -5.02
C GLY A 739 23.91 -3.03 -5.45
N ARG A 740 23.48 -2.16 -4.53
CA ARG A 740 22.53 -1.08 -4.77
C ARG A 740 23.27 0.25 -4.78
N VAL A 741 23.13 1.00 -5.87
CA VAL A 741 23.82 2.27 -6.06
C VAL A 741 22.81 3.41 -5.99
N PHE A 742 23.12 4.41 -5.17
CA PHE A 742 22.39 5.67 -5.07
C PHE A 742 23.32 6.82 -5.47
N THR A 743 22.89 7.68 -6.38
CA THR A 743 23.66 8.84 -6.80
C THR A 743 22.85 10.10 -6.59
N CYS A 744 23.46 11.09 -5.94
CA CYS A 744 22.94 12.43 -5.77
C CYS A 744 24.00 13.43 -6.24
N VAL A 745 23.71 14.17 -7.31
CA VAL A 745 24.65 15.19 -7.84
C VAL A 745 24.41 16.57 -7.25
N LEU A 746 23.61 16.70 -6.20
CA LEU A 746 23.42 17.95 -5.46
C LEU A 746 24.42 18.06 -4.30
N GLY A 747 24.79 19.28 -3.95
CA GLY A 747 25.55 19.61 -2.76
C GLY A 747 27.02 19.95 -3.00
N HIS A 748 27.37 20.80 -3.96
CA HIS A 748 28.78 21.21 -4.20
C HIS A 748 29.50 21.77 -2.98
N SER A 749 28.79 22.56 -2.17
CA SER A 749 29.31 23.23 -0.98
C SER A 749 28.64 22.71 0.30
N VAL A 750 29.21 23.05 1.46
CA VAL A 750 28.58 22.76 2.76
C VAL A 750 27.19 23.41 2.86
N ASP A 751 27.00 24.60 2.28
CA ASP A 751 25.69 25.28 2.27
C ASP A 751 24.67 24.53 1.42
N ALA A 752 25.06 24.06 0.22
CA ALA A 752 24.20 23.26 -0.64
C ALA A 752 23.89 21.88 -0.03
N LEU A 753 24.87 21.27 0.62
CA LEU A 753 24.70 20.02 1.37
C LEU A 753 23.74 20.18 2.57
N ASN A 754 23.79 21.32 3.26
CA ASN A 754 22.94 21.65 4.40
C ASN A 754 21.55 22.18 4.02
N ASP A 755 21.22 22.23 2.73
CA ASP A 755 19.85 22.46 2.30
C ASP A 755 18.94 21.40 2.96
N PRO A 756 17.93 21.83 3.75
CA PRO A 756 17.07 20.90 4.49
C PRO A 756 16.30 19.94 3.57
N ASN A 757 16.19 20.25 2.27
CA ASN A 757 15.57 19.39 1.29
C ASN A 757 16.53 18.31 0.74
N VAL A 758 17.85 18.50 0.81
CA VAL A 758 18.87 17.54 0.32
C VAL A 758 19.19 16.47 1.35
N ALA A 759 19.26 16.83 2.63
CA ALA A 759 19.62 15.89 3.70
C ALA A 759 18.73 14.62 3.77
N PRO A 760 17.41 14.68 3.57
CA PRO A 760 16.58 13.48 3.50
C PRO A 760 16.94 12.55 2.34
N TRP A 761 17.33 13.08 1.18
CA TRP A 761 17.73 12.26 0.02
C TRP A 761 19.01 11.47 0.31
N LEU A 762 20.02 12.12 0.88
CA LEU A 762 21.32 11.49 1.16
C LEU A 762 21.20 10.41 2.25
N ARG A 763 20.51 10.68 3.36
CA ARG A 763 20.31 9.69 4.42
C ARG A 763 19.54 8.47 3.94
N ARG A 764 18.43 8.70 3.24
CA ARG A 764 17.56 7.63 2.74
C ARG A 764 18.22 6.85 1.62
N GLY A 765 18.95 7.52 0.75
CA GLY A 765 19.78 6.91 -0.28
C GLY A 765 20.84 6.00 0.30
N ALA A 766 21.57 6.45 1.33
CA ALA A 766 22.58 5.64 2.00
C ALA A 766 21.98 4.43 2.73
N ALA A 767 20.88 4.62 3.47
CA ALA A 767 20.19 3.53 4.16
C ALA A 767 19.64 2.48 3.18
N TRP A 768 19.05 2.94 2.08
CA TRP A 768 18.52 2.07 1.02
C TRP A 768 19.63 1.33 0.28
N ALA A 769 20.74 2.00 -0.04
CA ALA A 769 21.89 1.34 -0.65
C ALA A 769 22.40 0.20 0.25
N ALA A 770 22.55 0.47 1.55
CA ALA A 770 22.98 -0.54 2.53
C ALA A 770 21.99 -1.72 2.65
N THR A 771 20.70 -1.46 2.79
CA THR A 771 19.74 -2.47 3.31
C THR A 771 18.62 -2.86 2.35
N GLY A 772 18.42 -2.10 1.28
CA GLY A 772 17.22 -2.17 0.42
C GLY A 772 16.00 -1.47 1.01
N LYS A 773 16.11 -0.88 2.22
CA LYS A 773 15.04 -0.13 2.90
C LYS A 773 15.47 1.32 3.10
N ALA A 774 14.58 2.27 2.82
CA ALA A 774 14.83 3.69 3.11
C ALA A 774 14.44 4.04 4.56
N GLU A 775 15.04 5.11 5.09
CA GLU A 775 14.86 5.57 6.47
C GLU A 775 13.47 6.11 6.81
#